data_AF-A0A1V9ZRW9-F1
#
_entry.id   AF-A0A1V9ZRW9-F1
#
_cell.length_a   1.000
_cell.length_b   1.000
_cell.length_c   1.000
_cell.angle_alpha   90.00
_cell.angle_beta   90.00
_cell.angle_gamma   90.00
#
_symmetry.space_group_name_H-M   'P 1'
#
loop_
_entity.id
_entity.type
_entity.pdbx_description
1 polymer ?
#
loop_
_entity_poly.entity_id
_entity_poly.type
_entity_poly.pdbx_seq_one_letter_code
_entity_poly.pdbx_strand_id
1 'polypeptide(L)'
;MSMCLLVLLMLLMVEAIDGQLSSFRQINGYGFRGQSNAMILYNTNANACAIACVTDFQCLAFDVEANTCYIAYTDRYSNPIDFLPRTTSTYYEWQGTVATPTIEPNGATLTTYGAFQLSTTSRAATIWYQFRALNDSRATGYVAYNTGTTIQLPEYSCFVMAYATKDGLTNSDVLVSNSFNIYAARYMYLVPFYNGYGYHGLVTRVQLDVQGVKRPRPSLVLEFTDINTTLGIGPFKNQLSTINLTAYDARLAGFYDAFTAINTVTYVNVSLATFHNVSQWTLVPTYSYLPSANDIVYNSKVQMTEEYMYLCPYQNTNRYAGVIAKINLRAFNALNLPFQPKVEILDLTTIDPSLTGFASCTTSGKYGYFVQRRNDQGLAGQIVRIDLEKFYNPPQAITILNATAIDPRFVGFSGALVYKNFMYLIPFERNKVGLERNPNYKYFPTPTSSILGQVDLTSFTTINSIDLSVVDSKYACGYSGGFMLSSFLYLVPNMWTTDTISRNVNPYHGLVVRLNTMTMALESLDLTQVDPSLKGFMRGFAYGKYAILVPHRNGLTTEHPLRLNQPQKNNLGTIVSIDNDNFTPSGVRYLDLTLALRSQIPNMPDADLRGFSSGGVSGEYGFFIPYFNGVRFSGKVVRVNLRTFGEVQVLDMTQQQETLRGFSQAVFPKIYELTQTSLWDYVIPDGTQAKYNFITVEA
;
A
#
# COMPACT_ATOMS: atom_id res chain seq x y z
N MET A 1 -27.38 -31.54 -41.90
CA MET A 1 -26.83 -31.22 -40.55
C MET A 1 -27.56 -30.04 -39.89
N SER A 2 -28.90 -29.96 -39.99
CA SER A 2 -29.66 -28.78 -39.52
C SER A 2 -30.89 -29.12 -38.67
N MET A 3 -30.93 -30.31 -38.06
CA MET A 3 -32.02 -30.73 -37.14
C MET A 3 -31.54 -31.19 -35.75
N CYS A 4 -30.22 -31.26 -35.52
CA CYS A 4 -29.67 -31.62 -34.19
C CYS A 4 -29.41 -30.41 -33.28
N LEU A 5 -29.30 -29.20 -33.84
CA LEU A 5 -29.02 -27.98 -33.07
C LEU A 5 -30.27 -27.37 -32.41
N LEU A 6 -31.47 -27.67 -32.94
CA LEU A 6 -32.73 -27.15 -32.39
C LEU A 6 -33.23 -27.96 -31.18
N VAL A 7 -32.88 -29.25 -31.09
CA VAL A 7 -33.29 -30.13 -29.98
C VAL A 7 -32.37 -29.97 -28.76
N LEU A 8 -31.09 -29.62 -28.96
CA LEU A 8 -30.16 -29.35 -27.86
C LEU A 8 -30.39 -27.96 -27.21
N LEU A 9 -30.87 -26.97 -27.97
CA LEU A 9 -31.29 -25.68 -27.42
C LEU A 9 -32.62 -25.77 -26.64
N MET A 10 -33.50 -26.72 -27.00
CA MET A 10 -34.72 -26.98 -26.24
C MET A 10 -34.51 -27.85 -25.00
N LEU A 11 -33.51 -28.76 -24.98
CA LEU A 11 -33.19 -29.53 -23.77
C LEU A 11 -32.37 -28.73 -22.73
N LEU A 12 -31.60 -27.71 -23.14
CA LEU A 12 -30.89 -26.82 -22.20
C LEU A 12 -31.75 -25.69 -21.62
N MET A 13 -32.98 -25.49 -22.11
CA MET A 13 -33.93 -24.53 -21.55
C MET A 13 -34.98 -25.16 -20.63
N VAL A 14 -35.05 -26.48 -20.53
CA VAL A 14 -36.08 -27.17 -19.72
C VAL A 14 -35.59 -27.52 -18.31
N GLU A 15 -34.29 -27.39 -18.01
CA GLU A 15 -33.76 -27.54 -16.64
C GLU A 15 -33.55 -26.21 -15.88
N ALA A 16 -34.14 -25.09 -16.34
CA ALA A 16 -34.00 -23.77 -15.70
C ALA A 16 -35.33 -22.99 -15.51
N ILE A 17 -36.47 -23.67 -15.43
CA ILE A 17 -37.81 -23.03 -15.26
C ILE A 17 -38.46 -23.33 -13.89
N ASP A 18 -37.69 -23.83 -12.92
CA ASP A 18 -37.97 -23.63 -11.48
C ASP A 18 -36.96 -22.58 -11.00
N GLY A 19 -37.09 -21.28 -11.26
CA GLY A 19 -38.25 -20.42 -11.19
C GLY A 19 -37.96 -19.45 -10.05
N GLN A 20 -37.23 -18.35 -10.32
CA GLN A 20 -36.71 -17.37 -9.34
C GLN A 20 -37.75 -16.93 -8.28
N LEU A 21 -39.04 -17.12 -8.57
CA LEU A 21 -40.18 -17.00 -7.67
C LEU A 21 -40.03 -17.74 -6.34
N SER A 22 -39.30 -18.86 -6.26
CA SER A 22 -39.05 -19.59 -5.02
C SER A 22 -38.19 -18.80 -4.01
N SER A 23 -37.48 -17.76 -4.46
CA SER A 23 -36.76 -16.82 -3.58
C SER A 23 -37.69 -15.84 -2.85
N PHE A 24 -38.99 -15.88 -3.16
CA PHE A 24 -39.99 -14.97 -2.62
C PHE A 24 -41.11 -15.71 -1.87
N ARG A 25 -41.52 -15.14 -0.74
CA ARG A 25 -42.72 -15.52 -0.01
C ARG A 25 -43.92 -14.83 -0.65
N GLN A 26 -44.92 -15.63 -1.01
CA GLN A 26 -46.19 -15.17 -1.54
C GLN A 26 -47.15 -14.74 -0.42
N ILE A 27 -47.81 -13.59 -0.60
CA ILE A 27 -48.85 -13.06 0.28
C ILE A 27 -50.07 -12.69 -0.57
N ASN A 28 -51.12 -13.50 -0.46
CA ASN A 28 -52.37 -13.31 -1.21
C ASN A 28 -53.20 -12.17 -0.63
N GLY A 29 -53.88 -11.41 -1.50
CA GLY A 29 -54.83 -10.39 -1.08
C GLY A 29 -54.17 -9.08 -0.64
N TYR A 30 -52.92 -8.85 -1.03
CA TYR A 30 -52.16 -7.62 -0.76
C TYR A 30 -51.45 -7.17 -2.04
N GLY A 31 -51.24 -5.87 -2.19
CA GLY A 31 -50.48 -5.27 -3.30
C GLY A 31 -50.09 -3.83 -2.99
N PHE A 32 -49.21 -3.24 -3.81
CA PHE A 32 -48.77 -1.86 -3.60
C PHE A 32 -49.06 -0.96 -4.80
N ARG A 33 -49.55 0.26 -4.58
CA ARG A 33 -49.70 1.28 -5.64
C ARG A 33 -49.44 2.66 -5.06
N GLY A 34 -48.73 3.51 -5.79
CA GLY A 34 -48.58 4.92 -5.41
C GLY A 34 -47.21 5.49 -5.75
N GLN A 35 -46.74 6.44 -4.94
CA GLN A 35 -45.47 7.17 -5.13
C GLN A 35 -44.22 6.27 -5.06
N SER A 36 -44.38 5.04 -4.56
CA SER A 36 -43.33 4.02 -4.46
C SER A 36 -43.29 3.03 -5.64
N ASN A 37 -44.12 3.25 -6.68
CA ASN A 37 -44.06 2.48 -7.93
C ASN A 37 -42.75 2.81 -8.66
N ALA A 38 -41.81 1.87 -8.65
CA ALA A 38 -40.53 2.07 -9.31
C ALA A 38 -40.57 1.67 -10.79
N MET A 39 -41.25 0.56 -11.12
CA MET A 39 -41.40 0.07 -12.49
C MET A 39 -42.69 -0.76 -12.65
N ILE A 40 -43.31 -0.67 -13.83
CA ILE A 40 -44.51 -1.42 -14.20
C ILE A 40 -44.21 -2.22 -15.47
N LEU A 41 -44.51 -3.52 -15.47
CA LEU A 41 -44.36 -4.39 -16.64
C LEU A 41 -45.74 -4.96 -17.02
N TYR A 42 -46.08 -4.90 -18.31
CA TYR A 42 -47.36 -5.40 -18.82
C TYR A 42 -47.20 -6.77 -19.47
N ASN A 43 -48.28 -7.56 -19.49
CA ASN A 43 -48.35 -8.91 -20.08
C ASN A 43 -47.35 -9.90 -19.44
N THR A 44 -47.14 -9.80 -18.12
CA THR A 44 -46.16 -10.61 -17.38
C THR A 44 -46.85 -11.52 -16.35
N ASN A 45 -46.20 -12.63 -16.01
CA ASN A 45 -46.60 -13.51 -14.90
C ASN A 45 -45.63 -13.38 -13.71
N ALA A 46 -45.94 -14.02 -12.58
CA ALA A 46 -45.13 -13.93 -11.36
C ALA A 46 -43.69 -14.40 -11.53
N ASN A 47 -43.44 -15.42 -12.35
CA ASN A 47 -42.07 -15.89 -12.61
C ASN A 47 -41.27 -14.85 -13.42
N ALA A 48 -41.87 -14.23 -14.43
CA ALA A 48 -41.25 -13.14 -15.18
C ALA A 48 -40.98 -11.91 -14.29
N CYS A 49 -41.90 -11.58 -13.37
CA CYS A 49 -41.67 -10.55 -12.35
C CYS A 49 -40.50 -10.89 -11.44
N ALA A 50 -40.41 -12.13 -10.95
CA ALA A 50 -39.33 -12.56 -10.08
C ALA A 50 -37.97 -12.44 -10.80
N ILE A 51 -37.89 -12.84 -12.07
CA ILE A 51 -36.69 -12.67 -12.90
C ILE A 51 -36.33 -11.17 -13.03
N ALA A 52 -37.30 -10.32 -13.32
CA ALA A 52 -37.08 -8.87 -13.42
C ALA A 52 -36.59 -8.28 -12.09
N CYS A 53 -37.22 -8.65 -10.96
CA CYS A 53 -36.85 -8.20 -9.63
C CYS A 53 -35.44 -8.67 -9.22
N VAL A 54 -35.09 -9.92 -9.51
CA VAL A 54 -33.74 -10.46 -9.24
C VAL A 54 -32.69 -9.72 -10.07
N THR A 55 -33.01 -9.34 -11.30
CA THR A 55 -32.10 -8.63 -12.20
C THR A 55 -31.94 -7.15 -11.81
N ASP A 56 -33.01 -6.50 -11.37
CA ASP A 56 -32.99 -5.09 -10.94
C ASP A 56 -32.44 -4.96 -9.50
N PHE A 57 -31.24 -4.42 -9.32
CA PHE A 57 -30.56 -4.30 -8.02
C PHE A 57 -31.32 -3.48 -6.97
N GLN A 58 -32.28 -2.64 -7.36
CA GLN A 58 -33.08 -1.83 -6.44
C GLN A 58 -34.37 -2.53 -6.01
N CYS A 59 -34.78 -3.62 -6.68
CA CYS A 59 -36.00 -4.32 -6.32
C CYS A 59 -35.90 -4.95 -4.92
N LEU A 60 -36.85 -4.56 -4.05
CA LEU A 60 -37.02 -5.11 -2.70
C LEU A 60 -38.28 -5.98 -2.59
N ALA A 61 -39.27 -5.81 -3.46
CA ALA A 61 -40.46 -6.65 -3.55
C ALA A 61 -41.19 -6.41 -4.88
N PHE A 62 -42.19 -7.24 -5.19
CA PHE A 62 -43.06 -7.04 -6.34
C PHE A 62 -44.48 -7.54 -6.08
N ASP A 63 -45.46 -7.07 -6.85
CA ASP A 63 -46.81 -7.63 -6.87
C ASP A 63 -47.31 -7.86 -8.29
N VAL A 64 -48.28 -8.77 -8.40
CA VAL A 64 -48.90 -9.14 -9.68
C VAL A 64 -50.41 -9.02 -9.57
N GLU A 65 -51.00 -8.29 -10.51
CA GLU A 65 -52.46 -8.13 -10.65
C GLU A 65 -52.82 -8.08 -12.14
N ALA A 66 -53.79 -8.89 -12.58
CA ALA A 66 -54.31 -8.89 -13.96
C ALA A 66 -53.22 -8.84 -15.06
N ASN A 67 -52.23 -9.73 -14.99
CA ASN A 67 -51.06 -9.81 -15.89
C ASN A 67 -50.17 -8.55 -15.93
N THR A 68 -50.23 -7.72 -14.90
CA THR A 68 -49.37 -6.55 -14.73
C THR A 68 -48.47 -6.77 -13.51
N CYS A 69 -47.17 -6.61 -13.71
CA CYS A 69 -46.16 -6.60 -12.67
C CYS A 69 -45.94 -5.19 -12.14
N TYR A 70 -45.81 -5.06 -10.82
CA TYR A 70 -45.35 -3.85 -10.18
C TYR A 70 -44.08 -4.20 -9.40
N ILE A 71 -43.00 -3.46 -9.64
CA ILE A 71 -41.72 -3.60 -8.91
C ILE A 71 -41.60 -2.46 -7.88
N ALA A 72 -41.26 -2.82 -6.65
CA ALA A 72 -41.05 -1.88 -5.54
C ALA A 72 -39.57 -1.79 -5.16
N TYR A 73 -39.09 -0.57 -4.96
CA TYR A 73 -37.77 -0.28 -4.36
C TYR A 73 -37.88 -0.04 -2.84
N THR A 74 -39.06 -0.29 -2.28
CA THR A 74 -39.37 -0.27 -0.85
C THR A 74 -39.98 -1.61 -0.46
N ASP A 75 -39.92 -1.95 0.83
CA ASP A 75 -40.65 -3.08 1.38
C ASP A 75 -41.79 -2.62 2.31
N ARG A 76 -42.66 -3.55 2.67
CA ARG A 76 -43.81 -3.30 3.55
C ARG A 76 -43.44 -2.92 4.97
N TYR A 77 -42.22 -3.18 5.41
CA TYR A 77 -41.75 -2.91 6.76
C TYR A 77 -41.28 -1.46 6.89
N SER A 78 -40.65 -0.93 5.84
CA SER A 78 -40.24 0.46 5.73
C SER A 78 -41.40 1.41 5.40
N ASN A 79 -42.33 1.03 4.53
CA ASN A 79 -43.46 1.88 4.12
C ASN A 79 -44.80 1.14 4.15
N PRO A 80 -45.30 0.74 5.33
CA PRO A 80 -46.49 -0.13 5.46
C PRO A 80 -47.76 0.46 4.83
N ILE A 81 -47.87 1.79 4.74
CA ILE A 81 -49.03 2.49 4.18
C ILE A 81 -49.22 2.24 2.67
N ASP A 82 -48.15 1.88 1.95
CA ASP A 82 -48.20 1.63 0.52
C ASP A 82 -48.67 0.20 0.19
N PHE A 83 -48.67 -0.70 1.18
CA PHE A 83 -48.97 -2.13 1.03
C PHE A 83 -50.33 -2.45 1.65
N LEU A 84 -51.39 -2.26 0.85
CA LEU A 84 -52.78 -2.34 1.30
C LEU A 84 -53.45 -3.67 0.89
N PRO A 85 -54.49 -4.10 1.62
CA PRO A 85 -55.32 -5.22 1.21
C PRO A 85 -55.95 -4.99 -0.17
N ARG A 86 -55.73 -5.93 -1.09
CA ARG A 86 -56.23 -5.95 -2.48
C ARG A 86 -56.52 -7.37 -2.90
N THR A 87 -57.80 -7.74 -2.92
CA THR A 87 -58.26 -9.13 -3.13
C THR A 87 -57.84 -9.75 -4.47
N THR A 88 -57.53 -8.93 -5.47
CA THR A 88 -57.12 -9.31 -6.83
C THR A 88 -55.60 -9.33 -7.03
N SER A 89 -54.83 -8.94 -6.02
CA SER A 89 -53.38 -8.80 -6.09
C SER A 89 -52.67 -9.86 -5.25
N THR A 90 -51.49 -10.25 -5.71
CA THR A 90 -50.57 -11.13 -4.98
C THR A 90 -49.23 -10.45 -4.83
N TYR A 91 -48.83 -10.22 -3.57
CA TYR A 91 -47.57 -9.60 -3.20
C TYR A 91 -46.49 -10.66 -2.95
N TYR A 92 -45.26 -10.36 -3.35
CA TYR A 92 -44.09 -11.23 -3.22
C TYR A 92 -42.94 -10.45 -2.57
N GLU A 93 -42.50 -10.91 -1.40
CA GLU A 93 -41.32 -10.38 -0.70
C GLU A 93 -40.21 -11.42 -0.62
N TRP A 94 -38.94 -11.00 -0.55
CA TRP A 94 -37.82 -11.93 -0.36
C TRP A 94 -38.04 -12.83 0.87
N GLN A 95 -37.65 -14.09 0.78
CA GLN A 95 -37.71 -15.04 1.90
C GLN A 95 -36.37 -15.72 2.19
N GLY A 96 -36.25 -16.30 3.39
CA GLY A 96 -35.09 -17.04 3.84
C GLY A 96 -34.26 -16.31 4.90
N THR A 97 -32.95 -16.50 4.85
CA THR A 97 -31.97 -15.91 5.76
C THR A 97 -31.22 -14.79 5.05
N VAL A 98 -30.97 -13.67 5.75
CA VAL A 98 -30.12 -12.60 5.24
C VAL A 98 -28.72 -13.16 4.96
N ALA A 99 -28.14 -12.79 3.82
CA ALA A 99 -26.80 -13.20 3.46
C ALA A 99 -25.77 -12.65 4.45
N THR A 100 -24.94 -13.54 4.99
CA THR A 100 -23.85 -13.20 5.88
C THR A 100 -22.96 -12.12 5.25
N PRO A 101 -22.61 -11.05 5.99
CA PRO A 101 -21.70 -10.04 5.48
C PRO A 101 -20.36 -10.63 5.03
N THR A 102 -19.73 -9.95 4.09
CA THR A 102 -18.33 -10.13 3.75
C THR A 102 -17.52 -8.93 4.22
N ILE A 103 -16.22 -9.15 4.46
CA ILE A 103 -15.29 -8.15 4.98
C ILE A 103 -14.10 -7.98 4.05
N GLU A 104 -13.69 -6.73 3.82
CA GLU A 104 -12.59 -6.41 2.93
C GLU A 104 -11.71 -5.25 3.47
N PRO A 105 -10.41 -5.49 3.74
CA PRO A 105 -9.71 -6.77 3.69
C PRO A 105 -10.10 -7.69 4.85
N ASN A 106 -9.93 -9.01 4.68
CA ASN A 106 -10.18 -10.00 5.73
C ASN A 106 -8.90 -10.37 6.51
N GLY A 107 -8.57 -9.54 7.50
CA GLY A 107 -7.37 -9.68 8.32
C GLY A 107 -6.12 -9.08 7.67
N ALA A 108 -5.15 -8.67 8.49
CA ALA A 108 -3.89 -8.09 8.06
C ALA A 108 -2.88 -8.02 9.21
N THR A 109 -1.61 -7.82 8.89
CA THR A 109 -0.59 -7.40 9.87
C THR A 109 -0.21 -5.95 9.55
N LEU A 110 -0.43 -5.04 10.50
CA LEU A 110 -0.38 -3.60 10.28
C LEU A 110 0.46 -2.93 11.35
N THR A 111 1.30 -1.98 10.92
CA THR A 111 2.11 -1.14 11.81
C THR A 111 1.36 0.11 12.30
N THR A 112 0.09 0.27 11.92
CA THR A 112 -0.81 1.39 12.24
C THR A 112 -2.24 0.85 12.40
N TYR A 113 -3.18 1.66 12.90
CA TYR A 113 -4.58 1.34 12.69
C TYR A 113 -4.90 1.40 11.19
N GLY A 114 -5.48 0.30 10.68
CA GLY A 114 -5.94 0.20 9.30
C GLY A 114 -7.43 0.47 9.18
N ALA A 115 -8.00 0.01 8.09
CA ALA A 115 -9.43 0.07 7.90
C ALA A 115 -9.96 -1.04 7.00
N PHE A 116 -11.25 -1.29 7.09
CA PHE A 116 -11.97 -2.28 6.30
C PHE A 116 -13.38 -1.79 5.94
N GLN A 117 -14.00 -2.50 5.02
CA GLN A 117 -15.38 -2.30 4.61
C GLN A 117 -16.16 -3.60 4.77
N LEU A 118 -17.45 -3.47 5.05
CA LEU A 118 -18.39 -4.58 5.06
C LEU A 118 -19.33 -4.46 3.86
N SER A 119 -19.81 -5.58 3.36
CA SER A 119 -20.83 -5.64 2.33
C SER A 119 -21.69 -6.89 2.49
N THR A 120 -22.91 -6.87 1.98
CA THR A 120 -23.78 -8.04 1.91
C THR A 120 -24.51 -8.03 0.57
N THR A 121 -24.80 -9.20 0.03
CA THR A 121 -25.62 -9.35 -1.18
C THR A 121 -27.11 -9.15 -0.89
N SER A 122 -27.52 -9.19 0.38
CA SER A 122 -28.90 -8.91 0.78
C SER A 122 -29.21 -7.42 0.70
N ARG A 123 -30.04 -7.05 -0.27
CA ARG A 123 -30.42 -5.67 -0.56
C ARG A 123 -31.14 -5.01 0.62
N ALA A 124 -30.75 -3.78 0.92
CA ALA A 124 -31.25 -2.95 2.02
C ALA A 124 -31.11 -3.59 3.42
N ALA A 125 -30.32 -4.65 3.58
CA ALA A 125 -30.03 -5.21 4.89
C ALA A 125 -29.12 -4.25 5.69
N THR A 126 -29.39 -4.13 6.98
CA THR A 126 -28.53 -3.41 7.92
C THR A 126 -27.45 -4.35 8.42
N ILE A 127 -26.18 -3.94 8.33
CA ILE A 127 -25.05 -4.70 8.86
C ILE A 127 -24.71 -4.15 10.24
N TRP A 128 -24.47 -5.03 11.20
CA TRP A 128 -24.00 -4.73 12.54
C TRP A 128 -22.60 -5.32 12.72
N TYR A 129 -21.69 -4.59 13.37
CA TYR A 129 -20.35 -5.08 13.64
C TYR A 129 -19.84 -4.74 15.04
N GLN A 130 -18.89 -5.53 15.52
CA GLN A 130 -18.14 -5.27 16.76
C GLN A 130 -16.67 -5.69 16.62
N PHE A 131 -15.82 -5.13 17.48
CA PHE A 131 -14.44 -5.56 17.65
C PHE A 131 -14.28 -6.46 18.86
N ARG A 132 -13.54 -7.55 18.71
CA ARG A 132 -13.14 -8.43 19.82
C ARG A 132 -11.62 -8.53 19.85
N ALA A 133 -10.99 -8.17 20.96
CA ALA A 133 -9.54 -8.25 21.08
C ALA A 133 -9.04 -9.71 20.97
N LEU A 134 -7.80 -9.88 20.47
CA LEU A 134 -7.19 -11.23 20.37
C LEU A 134 -6.72 -11.76 21.72
N ASN A 135 -6.15 -10.89 22.55
CA ASN A 135 -5.34 -11.28 23.72
C ASN A 135 -6.04 -11.00 25.06
N ASP A 136 -7.24 -10.40 25.03
CA ASP A 136 -8.03 -10.09 26.21
C ASP A 136 -9.53 -10.32 25.93
N SER A 137 -10.38 -10.24 26.96
CA SER A 137 -11.83 -10.46 26.84
C SER A 137 -12.61 -9.22 26.42
N ARG A 138 -11.94 -8.12 26.02
CA ARG A 138 -12.58 -6.87 25.60
C ARG A 138 -13.31 -7.07 24.28
N ALA A 139 -14.57 -6.66 24.27
CA ALA A 139 -15.37 -6.52 23.07
C ALA A 139 -16.10 -5.18 23.10
N THR A 140 -16.23 -4.53 21.94
CA THR A 140 -17.15 -3.40 21.81
C THR A 140 -18.58 -3.93 21.67
N GLY A 141 -19.58 -3.09 21.89
CA GLY A 141 -20.96 -3.42 21.50
C GLY A 141 -21.09 -3.48 19.98
N TYR A 142 -22.12 -4.18 19.50
CA TYR A 142 -22.52 -4.12 18.09
C TYR A 142 -23.02 -2.72 17.74
N VAL A 143 -22.48 -2.17 16.66
CA VAL A 143 -22.90 -0.87 16.11
C VAL A 143 -23.32 -1.04 14.66
N ALA A 144 -24.31 -0.25 14.22
CA ALA A 144 -24.78 -0.28 12.85
C ALA A 144 -23.70 0.29 11.92
N TYR A 145 -23.41 -0.44 10.84
CA TYR A 145 -22.50 -0.01 9.80
C TYR A 145 -23.24 0.88 8.78
N ASN A 146 -22.64 2.03 8.48
CA ASN A 146 -23.11 2.87 7.39
C ASN A 146 -22.57 2.33 6.06
N THR A 147 -23.44 1.68 5.28
CA THR A 147 -23.06 1.01 4.03
C THR A 147 -22.30 1.92 3.08
N GLY A 148 -21.16 1.44 2.58
CA GLY A 148 -20.30 2.16 1.64
C GLY A 148 -19.22 3.03 2.30
N THR A 149 -19.22 3.17 3.63
CA THR A 149 -18.19 3.89 4.38
C THR A 149 -17.10 2.97 4.90
N THR A 150 -15.98 3.52 5.34
CA THR A 150 -14.82 2.79 5.83
C THR A 150 -14.84 2.70 7.35
N ILE A 151 -14.67 1.51 7.91
CA ILE A 151 -14.54 1.30 9.35
C ILE A 151 -13.06 1.31 9.74
N GLN A 152 -12.67 2.21 10.65
CA GLN A 152 -11.31 2.24 11.20
C GLN A 152 -11.13 1.15 12.26
N LEU A 153 -9.99 0.45 12.19
CA LEU A 153 -9.61 -0.54 13.20
C LEU A 153 -9.16 0.15 14.50
N PRO A 154 -9.29 -0.51 15.66
CA PRO A 154 -8.74 -0.02 16.90
C PRO A 154 -7.20 -0.15 16.94
N GLU A 155 -6.57 0.41 17.98
CA GLU A 155 -5.12 0.40 18.20
C GLU A 155 -4.58 -0.92 18.78
N TYR A 156 -5.42 -1.95 18.83
CA TYR A 156 -5.08 -3.26 19.38
C TYR A 156 -5.50 -4.36 18.42
N SER A 157 -4.75 -5.46 18.42
CA SER A 157 -5.09 -6.61 17.59
C SER A 157 -6.47 -7.18 17.92
N CYS A 158 -7.28 -7.44 16.90
CA CYS A 158 -8.66 -7.85 17.06
C CYS A 158 -9.17 -8.79 15.95
N PHE A 159 -10.28 -9.46 16.23
CA PHE A 159 -11.23 -9.96 15.25
C PHE A 159 -12.36 -8.96 15.04
N VAL A 160 -12.88 -8.91 13.82
CA VAL A 160 -14.15 -8.24 13.50
C VAL A 160 -15.23 -9.29 13.46
N MET A 161 -16.32 -9.06 14.19
CA MET A 161 -17.53 -9.87 14.09
C MET A 161 -18.64 -9.04 13.47
N ALA A 162 -19.39 -9.60 12.52
CA ALA A 162 -20.48 -8.89 11.87
C ALA A 162 -21.65 -9.81 11.52
N TYR A 163 -22.87 -9.30 11.55
CA TYR A 163 -24.05 -9.99 11.04
C TYR A 163 -24.97 -8.97 10.37
N ALA A 164 -25.89 -9.44 9.54
CA ALA A 164 -26.86 -8.61 8.85
C ALA A 164 -28.29 -8.94 9.26
N THR A 165 -29.13 -7.91 9.30
CA THR A 165 -30.55 -7.98 9.64
C THR A 165 -31.38 -7.31 8.57
N LYS A 166 -32.58 -7.85 8.33
CA LYS A 166 -33.59 -7.23 7.48
C LYS A 166 -34.96 -7.67 7.98
N ASP A 167 -35.86 -6.71 8.16
CA ASP A 167 -37.22 -7.01 8.60
C ASP A 167 -37.91 -7.97 7.63
N GLY A 168 -38.62 -8.96 8.18
CA GLY A 168 -39.26 -10.03 7.41
C GLY A 168 -38.36 -11.23 7.06
N LEU A 169 -37.04 -11.16 7.32
CA LEU A 169 -36.10 -12.27 7.13
C LEU A 169 -35.47 -12.70 8.46
N THR A 170 -34.93 -13.92 8.49
CA THR A 170 -34.08 -14.38 9.60
C THR A 170 -32.70 -13.72 9.51
N ASN A 171 -32.15 -13.28 10.64
CA ASN A 171 -30.80 -12.71 10.71
C ASN A 171 -29.75 -13.66 10.13
N SER A 172 -28.68 -13.10 9.56
CA SER A 172 -27.57 -13.89 9.06
C SER A 172 -26.81 -14.61 10.18
N ASP A 173 -25.98 -15.58 9.79
CA ASP A 173 -24.91 -16.05 10.68
C ASP A 173 -23.93 -14.91 11.00
N VAL A 174 -23.22 -15.06 12.12
CA VAL A 174 -22.17 -14.11 12.51
C VAL A 174 -20.89 -14.43 11.75
N LEU A 175 -20.47 -13.52 10.87
CA LEU A 175 -19.14 -13.48 10.28
C LEU A 175 -18.11 -13.29 11.39
N VAL A 176 -17.02 -14.06 11.34
CA VAL A 176 -15.81 -13.82 12.13
C VAL A 176 -14.64 -13.64 11.17
N SER A 177 -13.98 -12.49 11.21
CA SER A 177 -12.82 -12.22 10.34
C SER A 177 -11.60 -13.04 10.75
N ASN A 178 -10.63 -13.12 9.85
CA ASN A 178 -9.25 -13.42 10.23
C ASN A 178 -8.71 -12.36 11.19
N SER A 179 -7.60 -12.65 11.87
CA SER A 179 -7.00 -11.70 12.80
C SER A 179 -6.44 -10.46 12.09
N PHE A 180 -6.69 -9.31 12.70
CA PHE A 180 -5.94 -8.09 12.44
C PHE A 180 -4.87 -7.97 13.53
N ASN A 181 -3.61 -8.18 13.17
CA ASN A 181 -2.47 -7.98 14.05
C ASN A 181 -2.01 -6.52 13.92
N ILE A 182 -2.26 -5.71 14.95
CA ILE A 182 -2.00 -4.28 14.96
C ILE A 182 -0.96 -3.99 16.02
N TYR A 183 0.14 -3.36 15.62
CA TYR A 183 1.20 -2.93 16.52
C TYR A 183 1.90 -1.70 15.94
N ALA A 184 2.75 -1.04 16.73
CA ALA A 184 3.64 -0.02 16.19
C ALA A 184 5.04 -0.61 16.01
N ALA A 185 5.60 -0.48 14.80
CA ALA A 185 6.97 -0.90 14.53
C ALA A 185 7.97 -0.02 15.27
N ARG A 186 8.88 -0.66 16.01
CA ARG A 186 9.98 0.00 16.73
C ARG A 186 11.04 0.60 15.82
N TYR A 187 11.29 -0.04 14.68
CA TYR A 187 12.34 0.33 13.74
C TYR A 187 11.79 0.56 12.34
N MET A 188 12.50 1.38 11.59
CA MET A 188 12.37 1.55 10.16
C MET A 188 13.72 1.27 9.49
N TYR A 189 13.71 0.68 8.30
CA TYR A 189 14.92 0.37 7.53
C TYR A 189 14.91 1.14 6.22
N LEU A 190 15.93 1.97 6.00
CA LEU A 190 16.05 2.83 4.84
C LEU A 190 16.83 2.15 3.71
N VAL A 191 16.26 2.21 2.51
CA VAL A 191 16.80 1.61 1.28
C VAL A 191 17.80 2.58 0.64
N PRO A 192 19.09 2.23 0.54
CA PRO A 192 20.11 3.15 0.04
C PRO A 192 20.04 3.26 -1.48
N PHE A 193 20.07 4.50 -1.98
CA PHE A 193 20.02 4.79 -3.40
C PHE A 193 21.23 5.61 -3.85
N TYR A 194 21.12 6.94 -3.85
CA TYR A 194 22.14 7.85 -4.36
C TYR A 194 22.29 9.05 -3.42
N ASN A 195 23.48 9.26 -2.87
CA ASN A 195 23.70 10.21 -1.77
C ASN A 195 24.24 11.59 -2.21
N GLY A 196 24.35 11.85 -3.51
CA GLY A 196 25.00 13.05 -4.07
C GLY A 196 26.44 12.84 -4.54
N TYR A 197 27.13 11.84 -3.98
CA TYR A 197 28.49 11.46 -4.36
C TYR A 197 28.50 10.23 -5.27
N GLY A 198 27.50 9.36 -5.14
CA GLY A 198 27.36 8.15 -5.94
C GLY A 198 26.24 7.25 -5.42
N TYR A 199 26.02 6.14 -6.12
CA TYR A 199 25.19 5.06 -5.59
C TYR A 199 25.89 4.40 -4.40
N HIS A 200 25.16 4.10 -3.32
CA HIS A 200 25.74 3.53 -2.10
C HIS A 200 24.95 2.32 -1.59
N GLY A 201 25.55 1.55 -0.69
CA GLY A 201 24.98 0.34 -0.07
C GLY A 201 24.78 0.45 1.44
N LEU A 202 24.63 1.66 1.99
CA LEU A 202 24.48 1.90 3.43
C LEU A 202 23.02 1.72 3.88
N VAL A 203 22.60 0.47 4.09
CA VAL A 203 21.26 0.19 4.65
C VAL A 203 21.24 0.67 6.08
N THR A 204 20.28 1.53 6.40
CA THR A 204 20.25 2.24 7.68
C THR A 204 18.99 1.91 8.45
N ARG A 205 19.13 1.34 9.65
CA ARG A 205 18.05 1.15 10.61
C ARG A 205 17.92 2.41 11.48
N VAL A 206 16.69 2.89 11.63
CA VAL A 206 16.32 4.03 12.47
C VAL A 206 15.38 3.55 13.57
N GLN A 207 15.70 3.83 14.84
CA GLN A 207 14.80 3.62 15.97
C GLN A 207 13.76 4.75 16.09
N LEU A 208 12.48 4.40 16.20
CA LEU A 208 11.35 5.33 16.09
C LEU A 208 10.75 5.76 17.45
N ASP A 209 10.85 4.89 18.45
CA ASP A 209 10.22 4.99 19.78
C ASP A 209 11.08 5.67 20.85
N VAL A 210 11.90 6.62 20.43
CA VAL A 210 12.89 7.31 21.27
C VAL A 210 12.29 8.51 22.03
N GLN A 211 12.82 8.73 23.23
CA GLN A 211 12.50 9.88 24.08
C GLN A 211 13.57 10.97 23.90
N GLY A 212 13.12 12.22 23.80
CA GLY A 212 14.02 13.37 23.59
C GLY A 212 15.02 13.58 24.73
N VAL A 213 16.19 14.12 24.40
CA VAL A 213 17.18 14.61 25.38
C VAL A 213 17.00 16.13 25.53
N LYS A 214 16.42 16.53 26.67
CA LYS A 214 16.30 17.94 27.11
C LYS A 214 17.14 18.14 28.38
N ARG A 215 17.60 19.37 28.63
CA ARG A 215 18.24 19.78 29.91
C ARG A 215 17.20 20.53 30.76
N PRO A 216 17.17 20.33 32.09
CA PRO A 216 18.01 19.44 32.90
C PRO A 216 17.48 17.99 33.02
N ARG A 217 16.31 17.67 32.43
CA ARG A 217 15.70 16.33 32.50
C ARG A 217 15.37 15.80 31.10
N PRO A 218 15.56 14.48 30.85
CA PRO A 218 15.08 13.83 29.64
C PRO A 218 13.60 14.12 29.39
N SER A 219 13.22 14.21 28.11
CA SER A 219 11.82 14.32 27.73
C SER A 219 11.10 13.04 28.13
N LEU A 220 9.97 13.15 28.81
CA LEU A 220 9.11 12.00 29.12
C LEU A 220 8.18 11.65 27.93
N VAL A 221 8.35 12.35 26.81
CA VAL A 221 7.50 12.27 25.63
C VAL A 221 8.31 11.77 24.43
N LEU A 222 7.62 11.08 23.53
CA LEU A 222 8.13 10.67 22.23
C LEU A 222 8.62 11.90 21.44
N GLU A 223 9.93 12.02 21.22
CA GLU A 223 10.51 13.24 20.66
C GLU A 223 11.89 12.95 20.04
N PHE A 224 12.14 13.44 18.82
CA PHE A 224 13.45 13.35 18.17
C PHE A 224 14.43 14.47 18.58
N THR A 225 14.12 15.24 19.63
CA THR A 225 14.98 16.36 20.06
C THR A 225 16.21 15.85 20.80
N ASP A 226 17.39 16.10 20.28
CA ASP A 226 18.64 16.08 21.05
C ASP A 226 19.24 17.48 21.07
N ILE A 227 19.09 18.21 22.17
CA ILE A 227 19.57 19.60 22.26
C ILE A 227 21.09 19.75 22.13
N ASN A 228 21.86 18.67 22.23
CA ASN A 228 23.32 18.72 22.03
C ASN A 228 23.70 18.66 20.55
N THR A 229 22.74 18.42 19.66
CA THR A 229 22.94 18.36 18.21
C THR A 229 22.59 19.69 17.55
N THR A 230 23.07 19.89 16.32
CA THR A 230 22.82 21.13 15.59
C THR A 230 21.31 21.27 15.34
N LEU A 231 20.74 22.39 15.79
CA LEU A 231 19.29 22.69 15.72
C LEU A 231 18.38 21.64 16.40
N GLY A 232 18.92 20.82 17.29
CA GLY A 232 18.14 19.84 18.04
C GLY A 232 17.59 18.67 17.22
N ILE A 233 18.13 18.39 16.03
CA ILE A 233 17.58 17.40 15.08
C ILE A 233 18.54 16.26 14.74
N GLY A 234 19.71 16.17 15.34
CA GLY A 234 20.62 15.05 15.15
C GLY A 234 20.13 13.78 15.86
N PRO A 235 20.66 12.60 15.47
CA PRO A 235 20.29 11.33 16.09
C PRO A 235 20.85 11.17 17.50
N PHE A 236 20.14 10.43 18.34
CA PHE A 236 20.67 9.97 19.63
C PHE A 236 21.76 8.91 19.44
N LYS A 237 22.57 8.72 20.48
CA LYS A 237 23.50 7.60 20.56
C LYS A 237 22.75 6.29 20.35
N ASN A 238 23.18 5.48 19.37
CA ASN A 238 22.60 4.20 18.97
C ASN A 238 21.21 4.25 18.32
N GLN A 239 20.64 5.44 18.04
CA GLN A 239 19.37 5.52 17.31
C GLN A 239 19.50 5.00 15.88
N LEU A 240 20.67 5.18 15.26
CA LEU A 240 20.99 4.70 13.92
C LEU A 240 21.96 3.52 13.97
N SER A 241 21.72 2.53 13.12
CA SER A 241 22.63 1.41 12.87
C SER A 241 22.72 1.13 11.37
N THR A 242 23.93 0.89 10.85
CA THR A 242 24.16 0.77 9.41
C THR A 242 24.86 -0.52 9.04
N ILE A 243 24.44 -1.14 7.94
CA ILE A 243 25.17 -2.23 7.29
C ILE A 243 25.69 -1.70 5.94
N ASN A 244 26.99 -1.79 5.73
CA ASN A 244 27.61 -1.42 4.45
C ASN A 244 27.68 -2.61 3.50
N LEU A 245 26.74 -2.68 2.56
CA LEU A 245 26.67 -3.78 1.59
C LEU A 245 27.84 -3.77 0.60
N THR A 246 28.39 -2.60 0.27
CA THR A 246 29.53 -2.50 -0.67
C THR A 246 30.82 -3.11 -0.11
N ALA A 247 30.89 -3.32 1.21
CA ALA A 247 31.98 -4.05 1.85
C ALA A 247 31.87 -5.58 1.66
N TYR A 248 30.68 -6.09 1.34
CA TYR A 248 30.46 -7.51 1.02
C TYR A 248 30.65 -7.78 -0.48
N ASP A 249 30.08 -6.92 -1.33
CA ASP A 249 30.26 -6.96 -2.79
C ASP A 249 30.07 -5.53 -3.33
N ALA A 250 31.04 -5.04 -4.10
CA ALA A 250 31.06 -3.67 -4.62
C ALA A 250 29.85 -3.33 -5.52
N ARG A 251 29.16 -4.33 -6.06
CA ARG A 251 27.96 -4.17 -6.90
C ARG A 251 26.70 -3.85 -6.09
N LEU A 252 26.69 -4.09 -4.77
CA LEU A 252 25.54 -3.88 -3.89
C LEU A 252 25.36 -2.41 -3.49
N ALA A 253 25.02 -1.60 -4.48
CA ALA A 253 24.72 -0.20 -4.32
C ALA A 253 23.53 0.20 -5.20
N GLY A 254 22.76 1.19 -4.73
CA GLY A 254 21.67 1.81 -5.49
C GLY A 254 20.46 0.91 -5.70
N PHE A 255 19.70 0.74 -4.61
CA PHE A 255 18.45 -0.02 -4.57
C PHE A 255 17.27 0.93 -4.57
N TYR A 256 16.19 0.58 -5.27
CA TYR A 256 15.05 1.49 -5.43
C TYR A 256 13.84 1.12 -4.57
N ASP A 257 13.67 -0.16 -4.26
CA ASP A 257 12.55 -0.71 -3.48
C ASP A 257 13.07 -1.82 -2.55
N ALA A 258 12.27 -2.24 -1.59
CA ALA A 258 12.56 -3.38 -0.73
C ALA A 258 11.30 -3.91 -0.05
N PHE A 259 11.33 -5.19 0.34
CA PHE A 259 10.32 -5.80 1.21
C PHE A 259 10.99 -6.66 2.29
N THR A 260 10.22 -6.99 3.34
CA THR A 260 10.62 -8.03 4.30
C THR A 260 9.74 -9.27 4.21
N ALA A 261 10.35 -10.42 4.50
CA ALA A 261 9.67 -11.70 4.61
C ALA A 261 10.18 -12.46 5.83
N ILE A 262 9.26 -13.19 6.46
CA ILE A 262 9.55 -14.04 7.61
C ILE A 262 9.73 -15.47 7.09
N ASN A 263 10.87 -16.08 7.42
CA ASN A 263 11.18 -17.45 7.04
C ASN A 263 11.56 -18.25 8.29
N THR A 264 11.19 -19.53 8.31
CA THR A 264 11.74 -20.48 9.27
C THR A 264 13.03 -21.06 8.70
N VAL A 265 14.15 -20.80 9.36
CA VAL A 265 15.48 -21.25 8.94
C VAL A 265 15.98 -22.32 9.90
N THR A 266 16.57 -23.36 9.34
CA THR A 266 17.26 -24.38 10.12
C THR A 266 18.76 -24.07 10.09
N TYR A 267 19.34 -23.95 11.27
CA TYR A 267 20.76 -23.68 11.50
C TYR A 267 21.47 -24.89 12.06
N VAL A 268 22.77 -24.99 11.77
CA VAL A 268 23.75 -25.78 12.49
C VAL A 268 24.43 -24.85 13.50
N ASN A 269 24.40 -25.21 14.78
CA ASN A 269 25.21 -24.58 15.82
C ASN A 269 26.58 -25.25 15.84
N VAL A 270 27.61 -24.51 15.43
CA VAL A 270 28.95 -25.03 15.18
C VAL A 270 30.03 -24.07 15.63
N SER A 271 31.10 -24.60 16.23
CA SER A 271 32.40 -23.93 16.31
C SER A 271 33.18 -24.25 15.05
N LEU A 272 33.37 -23.26 14.18
CA LEU A 272 34.11 -23.44 12.93
C LEU A 272 35.61 -23.60 13.21
N ALA A 273 36.28 -24.45 12.42
CA ALA A 273 37.73 -24.64 12.51
C ALA A 273 38.53 -23.34 12.38
N THR A 274 38.01 -22.36 11.63
CA THR A 274 38.62 -21.04 11.40
C THR A 274 38.62 -20.13 12.62
N PHE A 275 37.81 -20.38 13.64
CA PHE A 275 37.82 -19.58 14.87
C PHE A 275 39.08 -19.82 15.70
N HIS A 276 39.80 -20.94 15.49
CA HIS A 276 40.97 -21.37 16.28
C HIS A 276 40.71 -21.49 17.80
N ASN A 277 39.46 -21.31 18.23
CA ASN A 277 39.04 -21.28 19.63
C ASN A 277 37.67 -21.97 19.75
N VAL A 278 37.66 -23.14 20.40
CA VAL A 278 36.47 -23.98 20.60
C VAL A 278 35.42 -23.39 21.55
N SER A 279 35.67 -22.22 22.16
CA SER A 279 34.65 -21.49 22.93
C SER A 279 33.84 -20.52 22.06
N GLN A 280 34.27 -20.30 20.82
CA GLN A 280 33.54 -19.48 19.85
C GLN A 280 32.68 -20.37 18.97
N TRP A 281 31.41 -20.03 18.85
CA TRP A 281 30.45 -20.75 18.02
C TRP A 281 29.65 -19.77 17.19
N THR A 282 28.98 -20.26 16.15
CA THR A 282 28.08 -19.49 15.30
C THR A 282 26.94 -20.37 14.81
N LEU A 283 25.81 -19.75 14.47
CA LEU A 283 24.75 -20.39 13.71
C LEU A 283 25.04 -20.23 12.21
N VAL A 284 25.06 -21.35 11.47
CA VAL A 284 25.18 -21.37 10.00
C VAL A 284 23.96 -22.07 9.41
N PRO A 285 23.23 -21.48 8.45
CA PRO A 285 22.10 -22.13 7.81
C PRO A 285 22.53 -23.48 7.21
N THR A 286 21.71 -24.52 7.40
CA THR A 286 22.03 -25.89 6.98
C THR A 286 22.36 -25.99 5.49
N TYR A 287 21.68 -25.21 4.64
CA TYR A 287 21.92 -25.19 3.19
C TYR A 287 23.28 -24.59 2.80
N SER A 288 23.92 -23.83 3.69
CA SER A 288 25.21 -23.15 3.44
C SER A 288 26.38 -23.75 4.23
N TYR A 289 26.10 -24.65 5.18
CA TYR A 289 27.12 -25.27 6.01
C TYR A 289 27.88 -26.34 5.21
N LEU A 290 29.19 -26.15 5.08
CA LEU A 290 30.11 -27.12 4.50
C LEU A 290 30.89 -27.79 5.64
N PRO A 291 30.63 -29.07 5.97
CA PRO A 291 31.28 -29.72 7.10
C PRO A 291 32.80 -29.86 6.92
N SER A 292 33.57 -29.47 7.94
CA SER A 292 35.01 -29.76 8.05
C SER A 292 35.28 -30.77 9.17
N ALA A 293 36.35 -31.57 9.02
CA ALA A 293 36.74 -32.56 10.04
C ALA A 293 37.12 -31.91 11.39
N ASN A 294 37.46 -30.63 11.39
CA ASN A 294 37.86 -29.86 12.58
C ASN A 294 36.73 -28.98 13.15
N ASP A 295 35.53 -29.03 12.57
CA ASP A 295 34.38 -28.32 13.12
C ASP A 295 33.80 -29.09 14.32
N ILE A 296 33.36 -28.36 15.35
CA ILE A 296 32.63 -28.94 16.48
C ILE A 296 31.17 -28.56 16.37
N VAL A 297 30.33 -29.51 15.98
CA VAL A 297 28.88 -29.32 15.89
C VAL A 297 28.25 -29.57 17.26
N TYR A 298 27.71 -28.52 17.88
CA TYR A 298 26.98 -28.63 19.15
C TYR A 298 25.53 -29.07 18.95
N ASN A 299 24.89 -28.59 17.87
CA ASN A 299 23.56 -28.99 17.47
C ASN A 299 23.41 -28.88 15.96
N SER A 300 23.04 -29.97 15.29
CA SER A 300 22.89 -30.01 13.83
C SER A 300 21.57 -29.44 13.32
N LYS A 301 20.61 -29.16 14.22
CA LYS A 301 19.26 -28.70 13.85
C LYS A 301 18.70 -27.73 14.89
N VAL A 302 18.92 -26.44 14.67
CA VAL A 302 18.31 -25.33 15.42
C VAL A 302 17.35 -24.60 14.50
N GLN A 303 16.05 -24.70 14.75
CA GLN A 303 15.06 -23.96 13.97
C GLN A 303 14.81 -22.59 14.59
N MET A 304 14.83 -21.55 13.76
CA MET A 304 14.55 -20.19 14.17
C MET A 304 13.64 -19.51 13.15
N THR A 305 12.71 -18.69 13.64
CA THR A 305 11.96 -17.76 12.82
C THR A 305 12.78 -16.49 12.66
N GLU A 306 13.10 -16.16 11.42
CA GLU A 306 13.95 -15.03 11.05
C GLU A 306 13.18 -14.09 10.13
N GLU A 307 13.45 -12.79 10.22
CA GLU A 307 12.99 -11.82 9.24
C GLU A 307 14.14 -11.33 8.38
N TYR A 308 13.92 -11.39 7.07
CA TYR A 308 14.89 -10.97 6.06
C TYR A 308 14.35 -9.79 5.27
N MET A 309 15.23 -8.81 5.01
CA MET A 309 14.98 -7.73 4.07
C MET A 309 15.59 -8.08 2.71
N TYR A 310 14.83 -7.90 1.64
CA TYR A 310 15.25 -8.11 0.27
C TYR A 310 15.26 -6.77 -0.47
N LEU A 311 16.40 -6.41 -1.06
CA LEU A 311 16.55 -5.14 -1.75
C LEU A 311 16.40 -5.29 -3.27
N CYS A 312 15.66 -4.38 -3.89
CA CYS A 312 15.42 -4.32 -5.33
C CYS A 312 16.55 -3.57 -6.04
N PRO A 313 17.42 -4.24 -6.81
CA PRO A 313 18.54 -3.59 -7.46
C PRO A 313 18.07 -2.75 -8.63
N TYR A 314 18.48 -1.48 -8.66
CA TYR A 314 18.17 -0.59 -9.77
C TYR A 314 19.43 -0.24 -10.54
N GLN A 315 20.35 0.51 -9.94
CA GLN A 315 21.51 1.03 -10.64
C GLN A 315 22.68 1.18 -9.68
N ASN A 316 23.89 0.81 -10.10
CA ASN A 316 25.11 1.10 -9.36
C ASN A 316 25.97 2.11 -10.13
N THR A 317 27.20 2.36 -9.66
CA THR A 317 28.12 3.33 -10.28
C THR A 317 28.45 3.02 -11.75
N ASN A 318 28.27 1.79 -12.20
CA ASN A 318 28.68 1.35 -13.54
C ASN A 318 27.50 1.29 -14.52
N ARG A 319 26.38 0.66 -14.13
CA ARG A 319 25.22 0.38 -15.00
C ARG A 319 23.98 -0.05 -14.21
N TYR A 320 22.90 -0.40 -14.91
CA TYR A 320 21.76 -1.07 -14.28
C TYR A 320 22.19 -2.37 -13.58
N ALA A 321 21.69 -2.57 -12.36
CA ALA A 321 22.11 -3.66 -11.48
C ALA A 321 21.08 -4.80 -11.48
N GLY A 322 21.55 -6.04 -11.38
CA GLY A 322 20.72 -7.26 -11.31
C GLY A 322 21.01 -8.12 -10.08
N VAL A 323 21.67 -7.55 -9.07
CA VAL A 323 22.16 -8.28 -7.90
C VAL A 323 21.29 -7.96 -6.67
N ILE A 324 20.50 -8.93 -6.23
CA ILE A 324 19.63 -8.81 -5.06
C ILE A 324 20.43 -9.07 -3.79
N ALA A 325 20.29 -8.19 -2.80
CA ALA A 325 20.77 -8.40 -1.44
C ALA A 325 19.64 -8.92 -0.54
N LYS A 326 19.90 -10.00 0.20
CA LYS A 326 19.07 -10.52 1.29
C LYS A 326 19.80 -10.30 2.61
N ILE A 327 19.18 -9.58 3.53
CA ILE A 327 19.81 -9.17 4.80
C ILE A 327 18.99 -9.75 5.95
N ASN A 328 19.61 -10.50 6.86
CA ASN A 328 18.93 -10.90 8.08
C ASN A 328 18.82 -9.67 9.01
N LEU A 329 17.61 -9.29 9.43
CA LEU A 329 17.40 -8.09 10.25
C LEU A 329 18.03 -8.20 11.65
N ARG A 330 18.28 -9.41 12.17
CA ARG A 330 19.07 -9.62 13.39
C ARG A 330 20.51 -9.10 13.25
N ALA A 331 21.04 -8.94 12.04
CA ALA A 331 22.39 -8.42 11.83
C ALA A 331 22.60 -7.03 12.44
N PHE A 332 21.53 -6.23 12.59
CA PHE A 332 21.56 -4.93 13.26
C PHE A 332 21.58 -5.02 14.80
N ASN A 333 21.37 -6.21 15.37
CA ASN A 333 21.26 -6.51 16.81
C ASN A 333 22.39 -7.43 17.34
N ALA A 334 23.45 -7.66 16.56
CA ALA A 334 24.37 -8.81 16.70
C ALA A 334 25.28 -8.88 17.96
N LEU A 335 24.86 -8.30 19.09
CA LEU A 335 25.55 -8.42 20.38
C LEU A 335 25.23 -9.74 21.13
N ASN A 336 24.14 -10.45 20.79
CA ASN A 336 23.65 -11.56 21.64
C ASN A 336 23.77 -12.98 21.05
N LEU A 337 23.76 -13.16 19.73
CA LEU A 337 23.86 -14.48 19.09
C LEU A 337 24.68 -14.41 17.79
N PRO A 338 25.89 -15.00 17.74
CA PRO A 338 26.71 -15.02 16.53
C PRO A 338 26.06 -15.90 15.44
N PHE A 339 25.88 -15.34 14.24
CA PHE A 339 25.35 -16.06 13.09
C PHE A 339 26.00 -15.57 11.79
N GLN A 340 26.05 -16.45 10.79
CA GLN A 340 26.52 -16.13 9.45
C GLN A 340 25.74 -16.93 8.39
N PRO A 341 25.58 -16.42 7.16
CA PRO A 341 25.97 -15.07 6.74
C PRO A 341 24.96 -14.00 7.21
N LYS A 342 25.43 -12.76 7.38
CA LYS A 342 24.57 -11.60 7.66
C LYS A 342 23.85 -11.11 6.40
N VAL A 343 24.51 -11.26 5.25
CA VAL A 343 24.06 -10.83 3.93
C VAL A 343 24.27 -11.99 2.96
N GLU A 344 23.23 -12.31 2.20
CA GLU A 344 23.26 -13.25 1.08
C GLU A 344 22.99 -12.49 -0.22
N ILE A 345 23.52 -13.00 -1.32
CA ILE A 345 23.50 -12.33 -2.62
C ILE A 345 22.93 -13.28 -3.67
N LEU A 346 22.08 -12.75 -4.55
CA LEU A 346 21.57 -13.44 -5.73
C LEU A 346 21.80 -12.59 -6.97
N ASP A 347 22.62 -13.08 -7.90
CA ASP A 347 22.90 -12.39 -9.15
C ASP A 347 21.99 -12.91 -10.27
N LEU A 348 21.01 -12.11 -10.67
CA LEU A 348 20.07 -12.49 -11.73
C LEU A 348 20.74 -12.51 -13.11
N THR A 349 21.86 -11.82 -13.29
CA THR A 349 22.55 -11.74 -14.58
C THR A 349 23.23 -13.04 -14.98
N THR A 350 23.41 -13.98 -14.03
CA THR A 350 23.88 -15.33 -14.32
C THR A 350 22.78 -16.22 -14.91
N ILE A 351 21.51 -15.85 -14.74
CA ILE A 351 20.36 -16.54 -15.35
C ILE A 351 20.09 -15.94 -16.72
N ASP A 352 19.99 -14.61 -16.79
CA ASP A 352 19.82 -13.86 -18.03
C ASP A 352 20.46 -12.47 -17.87
N PRO A 353 21.44 -12.08 -18.72
CA PRO A 353 22.12 -10.79 -18.62
C PRO A 353 21.21 -9.56 -18.71
N SER A 354 20.01 -9.69 -19.26
CA SER A 354 19.04 -8.60 -19.38
C SER A 354 18.29 -8.28 -18.07
N LEU A 355 18.37 -9.17 -17.07
CA LEU A 355 17.72 -9.05 -15.76
C LEU A 355 18.41 -8.02 -14.85
N THR A 356 18.29 -6.76 -15.23
CA THR A 356 18.80 -5.61 -14.47
C THR A 356 17.75 -4.50 -14.37
N GLY A 357 17.95 -3.56 -13.45
CA GLY A 357 17.19 -2.30 -13.39
C GLY A 357 15.73 -2.45 -12.97
N PHE A 358 15.57 -3.06 -11.79
CA PHE A 358 14.29 -3.28 -11.15
C PHE A 358 13.89 -2.06 -10.32
N ALA A 359 12.66 -1.57 -10.50
CA ALA A 359 12.14 -0.40 -9.79
C ALA A 359 11.11 -0.76 -8.71
N SER A 360 10.70 -2.02 -8.61
CA SER A 360 9.80 -2.43 -7.54
C SER A 360 9.98 -3.89 -7.19
N CYS A 361 9.80 -4.20 -5.91
CA CYS A 361 9.71 -5.57 -5.45
C CYS A 361 8.64 -5.71 -4.38
N THR A 362 8.05 -6.89 -4.29
CA THR A 362 6.97 -7.21 -3.35
C THR A 362 6.97 -8.70 -3.04
N THR A 363 6.12 -9.14 -2.11
CA THR A 363 6.06 -10.54 -1.68
C THR A 363 4.62 -11.00 -1.52
N SER A 364 4.37 -12.28 -1.86
CA SER A 364 3.11 -12.98 -1.62
C SER A 364 3.41 -14.43 -1.25
N GLY A 365 2.91 -14.87 -0.09
CA GLY A 365 3.24 -16.18 0.45
C GLY A 365 4.75 -16.37 0.57
N LYS A 366 5.26 -17.47 0.00
CA LYS A 366 6.70 -17.79 -0.01
C LYS A 366 7.50 -17.16 -1.15
N TYR A 367 6.86 -16.37 -2.01
CA TYR A 367 7.49 -15.81 -3.21
C TYR A 367 7.83 -14.33 -3.04
N GLY A 368 8.99 -13.93 -3.56
CA GLY A 368 9.35 -12.55 -3.84
C GLY A 368 9.21 -12.25 -5.33
N TYR A 369 8.73 -11.06 -5.67
CA TYR A 369 8.53 -10.60 -7.05
C TYR A 369 9.34 -9.35 -7.29
N PHE A 370 10.06 -9.28 -8.41
CA PHE A 370 10.89 -8.14 -8.80
C PHE A 370 10.47 -7.69 -10.19
N VAL A 371 10.10 -6.43 -10.33
CA VAL A 371 9.55 -5.85 -11.56
C VAL A 371 10.55 -4.92 -12.18
N GLN A 372 10.96 -5.23 -13.42
CA GLN A 372 11.83 -4.36 -14.18
C GLN A 372 11.12 -3.09 -14.61
N ARG A 373 11.89 -2.01 -14.63
CA ARG A 373 11.48 -0.77 -15.28
C ARG A 373 12.28 -0.52 -16.54
N ARG A 374 13.60 -0.63 -16.44
CA ARG A 374 14.53 -0.23 -17.49
C ARG A 374 15.87 -0.93 -17.29
N ASN A 375 16.50 -1.33 -18.38
CA ASN A 375 17.88 -1.84 -18.38
C ASN A 375 18.73 -1.06 -19.41
N ASP A 376 19.96 -1.53 -19.65
CA ASP A 376 20.88 -0.91 -20.62
C ASP A 376 20.33 -0.88 -22.07
N GLN A 377 19.28 -1.66 -22.38
CA GLN A 377 18.61 -1.69 -23.68
C GLN A 377 17.35 -0.79 -23.76
N GLY A 378 16.97 -0.13 -22.67
CA GLY A 378 15.80 0.74 -22.60
C GLY A 378 14.71 0.23 -21.66
N LEU A 379 13.45 0.61 -21.92
CA LEU A 379 12.32 0.20 -21.08
C LEU A 379 12.14 -1.32 -21.14
N ALA A 380 11.93 -1.94 -19.98
CA ALA A 380 11.81 -3.38 -19.82
C ALA A 380 10.53 -3.73 -19.05
N GLY A 381 10.12 -4.99 -19.15
CA GLY A 381 8.86 -5.50 -18.60
C GLY A 381 8.96 -6.95 -18.11
N GLN A 382 10.16 -7.44 -17.80
CA GLN A 382 10.28 -8.78 -17.21
C GLN A 382 9.99 -8.70 -15.71
N ILE A 383 9.32 -9.74 -15.21
CA ILE A 383 8.96 -9.92 -13.81
C ILE A 383 9.63 -11.21 -13.35
N VAL A 384 10.43 -11.12 -12.30
CA VAL A 384 11.14 -12.26 -11.72
C VAL A 384 10.42 -12.67 -10.45
N ARG A 385 9.92 -13.91 -10.41
CA ARG A 385 9.40 -14.56 -9.20
C ARG A 385 10.47 -15.47 -8.61
N ILE A 386 10.73 -15.33 -7.32
CA ILE A 386 11.77 -16.04 -6.58
C ILE A 386 11.11 -16.80 -5.43
N ASP A 387 11.30 -18.12 -5.37
CA ASP A 387 10.99 -18.91 -4.17
C ASP A 387 12.01 -18.55 -3.07
N LEU A 388 11.54 -17.85 -2.04
CA LEU A 388 12.41 -17.28 -1.00
C LEU A 388 13.06 -18.35 -0.11
N GLU A 389 12.47 -19.55 -0.04
CA GLU A 389 13.03 -20.70 0.67
C GLU A 389 14.21 -21.32 -0.10
N LYS A 390 14.26 -21.13 -1.42
CA LYS A 390 15.30 -21.66 -2.31
C LYS A 390 16.27 -20.58 -2.78
N PHE A 391 16.32 -19.42 -2.13
CA PHE A 391 17.15 -18.28 -2.53
C PHE A 391 18.63 -18.64 -2.78
N TYR A 392 19.15 -19.64 -2.07
CA TYR A 392 20.52 -20.16 -2.21
C TYR A 392 20.76 -21.02 -3.47
N ASN A 393 19.70 -21.41 -4.20
CA ASN A 393 19.76 -22.25 -5.40
C ASN A 393 19.01 -21.58 -6.58
N PRO A 394 19.64 -20.60 -7.26
CA PRO A 394 18.98 -19.75 -8.26
C PRO A 394 18.23 -20.50 -9.36
N PRO A 395 18.79 -21.55 -10.00
CA PRO A 395 18.10 -22.28 -11.07
C PRO A 395 16.79 -22.96 -10.63
N GLN A 396 16.63 -23.26 -9.34
CA GLN A 396 15.41 -23.87 -8.79
C GLN A 396 14.46 -22.86 -8.14
N ALA A 397 14.93 -21.65 -7.87
CA ALA A 397 14.16 -20.61 -7.19
C ALA A 397 13.44 -19.68 -8.16
N ILE A 398 13.98 -19.48 -9.36
CA ILE A 398 13.60 -18.39 -10.25
C ILE A 398 12.60 -18.84 -11.32
N THR A 399 11.53 -18.08 -11.49
CA THR A 399 10.64 -18.11 -12.67
C THR A 399 10.54 -16.71 -13.25
N ILE A 400 10.61 -16.58 -14.58
CA ILE A 400 10.56 -15.28 -15.27
C ILE A 400 9.29 -15.20 -16.11
N LEU A 401 8.55 -14.11 -15.95
CA LEU A 401 7.42 -13.74 -16.80
C LEU A 401 7.82 -12.56 -17.67
N ASN A 402 7.80 -12.73 -19.00
CA ASN A 402 8.06 -11.65 -19.93
C ASN A 402 6.74 -10.95 -20.31
N ALA A 403 6.42 -9.82 -19.67
CA ALA A 403 5.17 -9.12 -19.94
C ALA A 403 5.11 -8.57 -21.38
N THR A 404 6.25 -8.20 -21.97
CA THR A 404 6.31 -7.65 -23.33
C THR A 404 5.94 -8.66 -24.42
N ALA A 405 6.07 -9.96 -24.13
CA ALA A 405 5.63 -11.03 -25.02
C ALA A 405 4.11 -11.20 -25.03
N ILE A 406 3.42 -10.73 -23.98
CA ILE A 406 1.96 -10.74 -23.88
C ILE A 406 1.39 -9.46 -24.51
N ASP A 407 1.93 -8.30 -24.12
CA ASP A 407 1.60 -7.01 -24.71
C ASP A 407 2.86 -6.13 -24.74
N PRO A 408 3.29 -5.62 -25.91
CA PRO A 408 4.50 -4.79 -26.04
C PRO A 408 4.42 -3.46 -25.26
N ARG A 409 3.24 -3.08 -24.76
CA ARG A 409 3.03 -1.90 -23.92
C ARG A 409 3.39 -2.14 -22.46
N PHE A 410 3.50 -3.38 -22.00
CA PHE A 410 3.85 -3.72 -20.62
C PHE A 410 5.34 -3.54 -20.35
N VAL A 411 5.77 -2.28 -20.27
CA VAL A 411 7.13 -1.87 -19.95
C VAL A 411 7.13 -0.68 -18.99
N GLY A 412 8.25 -0.43 -18.32
CA GLY A 412 8.48 0.86 -17.66
C GLY A 412 7.64 1.10 -16.40
N PHE A 413 7.28 0.03 -15.67
CA PHE A 413 6.52 0.13 -14.44
C PHE A 413 7.31 0.81 -13.31
N SER A 414 6.67 1.65 -12.51
CA SER A 414 7.31 2.29 -11.33
C SER A 414 7.13 1.54 -10.03
N GLY A 415 6.15 0.63 -10.00
CA GLY A 415 5.66 0.00 -8.79
C GLY A 415 4.91 -1.28 -9.11
N ALA A 416 4.85 -2.18 -8.13
CA ALA A 416 3.95 -3.30 -8.13
C ALA A 416 3.40 -3.53 -6.72
N LEU A 417 2.11 -3.84 -6.63
CA LEU A 417 1.46 -4.14 -5.36
C LEU A 417 0.68 -5.45 -5.46
N VAL A 418 0.71 -6.24 -4.40
CA VAL A 418 -0.02 -7.50 -4.31
C VAL A 418 -1.30 -7.26 -3.52
N TYR A 419 -2.40 -7.77 -4.06
CA TYR A 419 -3.65 -7.88 -3.33
C TYR A 419 -4.34 -9.20 -3.65
N LYS A 420 -4.61 -10.00 -2.61
CA LYS A 420 -5.07 -11.38 -2.74
C LYS A 420 -4.15 -12.16 -3.70
N ASN A 421 -4.71 -12.75 -4.75
CA ASN A 421 -3.99 -13.55 -5.72
C ASN A 421 -3.49 -12.74 -6.93
N PHE A 422 -3.60 -11.41 -6.90
CA PHE A 422 -3.22 -10.56 -8.02
C PHE A 422 -2.07 -9.64 -7.66
N MET A 423 -1.22 -9.36 -8.64
CA MET A 423 -0.25 -8.27 -8.59
C MET A 423 -0.61 -7.22 -9.64
N TYR A 424 -0.67 -5.97 -9.23
CA TYR A 424 -0.98 -4.84 -10.09
C TYR A 424 0.30 -4.06 -10.43
N LEU A 425 0.59 -3.93 -11.71
CA LEU A 425 1.76 -3.28 -12.28
C LEU A 425 1.46 -1.82 -12.60
N ILE A 426 2.10 -0.91 -11.89
CA ILE A 426 1.76 0.52 -11.91
C ILE A 426 2.41 1.21 -13.13
N PRO A 427 1.62 1.76 -14.07
CA PRO A 427 2.14 2.33 -15.30
C PRO A 427 2.83 3.68 -15.03
N PHE A 428 4.06 3.82 -15.51
CA PHE A 428 4.85 5.03 -15.31
C PHE A 428 5.49 5.55 -16.60
N GLU A 429 6.40 4.79 -17.19
CA GLU A 429 7.06 5.13 -18.45
C GLU A 429 6.48 4.34 -19.61
N ARG A 430 6.69 4.84 -20.83
CA ARG A 430 6.25 4.17 -22.05
C ARG A 430 7.17 4.39 -23.23
N ASN A 431 7.08 3.49 -24.21
CA ASN A 431 7.69 3.67 -25.51
C ASN A 431 6.98 4.79 -26.28
N LYS A 432 7.76 5.71 -26.84
CA LYS A 432 7.24 6.78 -27.72
C LYS A 432 6.90 6.20 -29.09
N VAL A 433 5.72 6.56 -29.63
CA VAL A 433 5.20 6.05 -30.91
C VAL A 433 4.87 7.19 -31.88
N GLY A 434 4.92 6.91 -33.19
CA GLY A 434 4.51 7.87 -34.23
C GLY A 434 5.17 9.25 -34.10
N LEU A 435 4.33 10.30 -34.09
CA LEU A 435 4.75 11.70 -34.01
C LEU A 435 5.46 12.05 -32.69
N GLU A 436 5.30 11.27 -31.62
CA GLU A 436 5.97 11.53 -30.34
C GLU A 436 7.48 11.34 -30.40
N ARG A 437 7.95 10.57 -31.39
CA ARG A 437 9.39 10.44 -31.67
C ARG A 437 9.96 11.74 -32.22
N ASN A 438 9.12 12.60 -32.79
CA ASN A 438 9.51 13.90 -33.26
C ASN A 438 9.53 14.90 -32.09
N PRO A 439 10.70 15.46 -31.74
CA PRO A 439 10.82 16.43 -30.64
C PRO A 439 10.02 17.72 -30.88
N ASN A 440 9.44 17.94 -32.07
CA ASN A 440 8.57 19.09 -32.35
C ASN A 440 7.08 18.83 -32.10
N TYR A 441 6.63 17.56 -32.01
CA TYR A 441 5.22 17.19 -31.80
C TYR A 441 4.96 16.76 -30.35
N LYS A 442 5.23 17.67 -29.41
CA LYS A 442 5.29 17.42 -27.96
C LYS A 442 3.95 17.33 -27.23
N TYR A 443 2.82 17.56 -27.91
CA TYR A 443 1.54 17.91 -27.26
C TYR A 443 0.40 16.91 -27.42
N PHE A 444 0.62 15.73 -28.02
CA PHE A 444 -0.47 14.77 -28.19
C PHE A 444 -0.49 13.72 -27.07
N PRO A 445 -1.59 13.63 -26.30
CA PRO A 445 -1.84 12.45 -25.50
C PRO A 445 -2.18 11.31 -26.45
N THR A 446 -1.32 10.30 -26.57
CA THR A 446 -1.73 9.04 -27.19
C THR A 446 -2.12 8.04 -26.10
N PRO A 447 -3.31 7.41 -26.19
CA PRO A 447 -3.80 6.42 -25.23
C PRO A 447 -2.97 5.13 -25.13
N THR A 448 -1.84 5.02 -25.83
CA THR A 448 -1.25 3.74 -26.22
C THR A 448 -0.36 3.09 -25.15
N SER A 449 -0.32 3.57 -23.90
CA SER A 449 0.46 2.92 -22.82
C SER A 449 -0.13 3.08 -21.42
N SER A 450 -1.46 3.24 -21.40
CA SER A 450 -2.30 3.56 -20.26
C SER A 450 -2.69 2.36 -19.41
N ILE A 451 -1.86 1.31 -19.38
CA ILE A 451 -2.34 0.00 -18.96
C ILE A 451 -1.76 -0.38 -17.61
N LEU A 452 -2.64 -0.40 -16.63
CA LEU A 452 -2.41 -1.10 -15.38
C LEU A 452 -2.48 -2.60 -15.68
N GLY A 453 -1.36 -3.30 -15.50
CA GLY A 453 -1.29 -4.75 -15.69
C GLY A 453 -1.75 -5.47 -14.44
N GLN A 454 -2.66 -6.44 -14.53
CA GLN A 454 -3.06 -7.31 -13.42
C GLN A 454 -2.55 -8.73 -13.71
N VAL A 455 -1.55 -9.16 -12.95
CA VAL A 455 -0.94 -10.49 -13.05
C VAL A 455 -1.64 -11.43 -12.07
N ASP A 456 -2.12 -12.58 -12.54
CA ASP A 456 -2.56 -13.66 -11.65
C ASP A 456 -1.32 -14.37 -11.09
N LEU A 457 -1.16 -14.35 -9.77
CA LEU A 457 -0.02 -14.92 -9.07
C LEU A 457 -0.11 -16.45 -8.94
N THR A 458 -1.30 -17.03 -9.10
CA THR A 458 -1.52 -18.48 -9.04
C THR A 458 -0.89 -19.15 -10.26
N SER A 459 -1.28 -18.70 -11.46
CA SER A 459 -0.74 -19.20 -12.71
C SER A 459 0.64 -18.58 -13.01
N PHE A 460 0.80 -17.29 -12.74
CA PHE A 460 1.98 -16.48 -13.06
C PHE A 460 2.37 -16.55 -14.55
N THR A 461 1.38 -16.64 -15.42
CA THR A 461 1.55 -16.71 -16.89
C THR A 461 0.70 -15.71 -17.65
N THR A 462 -0.34 -15.17 -17.03
CA THR A 462 -1.29 -14.25 -17.67
C THR A 462 -1.22 -12.85 -17.06
N ILE A 463 -1.48 -11.85 -17.89
CA ILE A 463 -1.57 -10.45 -17.48
C ILE A 463 -2.81 -9.84 -18.14
N ASN A 464 -3.77 -9.40 -17.33
CA ASN A 464 -4.94 -8.67 -17.80
C ASN A 464 -4.62 -7.18 -17.91
N SER A 465 -5.11 -6.53 -18.95
CA SER A 465 -4.97 -5.09 -19.17
C SER A 465 -6.15 -4.32 -18.59
N ILE A 466 -5.88 -3.32 -17.76
CA ILE A 466 -6.87 -2.34 -17.29
C ILE A 466 -6.51 -0.99 -17.90
N ASP A 467 -7.37 -0.46 -18.77
CA ASP A 467 -7.12 0.78 -19.50
C ASP A 467 -7.50 2.00 -18.67
N LEU A 468 -6.50 2.79 -18.26
CA LEU A 468 -6.69 4.02 -17.49
C LEU A 468 -7.09 5.22 -18.37
N SER A 469 -7.02 5.10 -19.70
CA SER A 469 -7.40 6.21 -20.60
C SER A 469 -8.90 6.50 -20.58
N VAL A 470 -9.72 5.56 -20.08
CA VAL A 470 -11.15 5.74 -19.84
C VAL A 470 -11.44 6.80 -18.77
N VAL A 471 -10.47 7.04 -17.88
CA VAL A 471 -10.56 8.06 -16.82
C VAL A 471 -10.11 9.41 -17.37
N ASP A 472 -8.89 9.46 -17.89
CA ASP A 472 -8.32 10.66 -18.50
C ASP A 472 -7.24 10.23 -19.51
N SER A 473 -7.46 10.57 -20.78
CA SER A 473 -6.53 10.20 -21.87
C SER A 473 -5.13 10.85 -21.77
N LYS A 474 -5.00 11.98 -21.07
CA LYS A 474 -3.74 12.70 -20.86
C LYS A 474 -2.97 12.16 -19.65
N TYR A 475 -3.66 11.84 -18.56
CA TYR A 475 -3.04 11.35 -17.32
C TYR A 475 -3.15 9.83 -17.16
N ALA A 476 -3.23 9.13 -18.29
CA ALA A 476 -3.41 7.69 -18.33
C ALA A 476 -2.15 6.88 -17.92
N CYS A 477 -1.00 7.54 -17.80
CA CYS A 477 0.25 7.02 -17.26
C CYS A 477 0.93 8.08 -16.39
N GLY A 478 2.08 7.74 -15.81
CA GLY A 478 2.84 8.69 -15.00
C GLY A 478 2.63 8.54 -13.49
N TYR A 479 2.11 7.39 -13.06
CA TYR A 479 1.93 7.07 -11.65
C TYR A 479 3.21 6.49 -11.05
N SER A 480 3.62 6.97 -9.89
CA SER A 480 4.85 6.55 -9.22
C SER A 480 4.54 5.76 -7.97
N GLY A 481 4.31 4.47 -8.15
CA GLY A 481 3.85 3.57 -7.09
C GLY A 481 2.36 3.64 -6.83
N GLY A 482 1.90 2.73 -5.97
CA GLY A 482 0.52 2.64 -5.52
C GLY A 482 0.44 1.88 -4.22
N PHE A 483 -0.70 1.97 -3.54
CA PHE A 483 -0.93 1.30 -2.26
C PHE A 483 -2.40 0.92 -2.11
N MET A 484 -2.66 -0.08 -1.26
CA MET A 484 -4.01 -0.49 -0.90
C MET A 484 -4.54 0.34 0.26
N LEU A 485 -5.82 0.70 0.19
CA LEU A 485 -6.60 1.26 1.29
C LEU A 485 -7.99 0.63 1.26
N SER A 486 -8.28 -0.22 2.26
CA SER A 486 -9.42 -1.12 2.25
C SER A 486 -9.51 -1.90 0.92
N SER A 487 -10.57 -1.72 0.14
CA SER A 487 -10.82 -2.38 -1.15
C SER A 487 -10.29 -1.62 -2.36
N PHE A 488 -9.66 -0.46 -2.16
CA PHE A 488 -9.19 0.42 -3.24
C PHE A 488 -7.68 0.36 -3.42
N LEU A 489 -7.27 0.25 -4.67
CA LEU A 489 -5.90 0.43 -5.11
C LEU A 489 -5.72 1.89 -5.55
N TYR A 490 -4.90 2.65 -4.83
CA TYR A 490 -4.58 4.04 -5.17
C TYR A 490 -3.34 4.11 -6.06
N LEU A 491 -3.44 4.87 -7.16
CA LEU A 491 -2.35 5.22 -8.06
C LEU A 491 -1.87 6.64 -7.73
N VAL A 492 -0.57 6.77 -7.43
CA VAL A 492 0.01 8.05 -6.97
C VAL A 492 0.48 8.89 -8.17
N PRO A 493 -0.09 10.08 -8.41
CA PRO A 493 0.26 10.90 -9.57
C PRO A 493 1.66 11.48 -9.43
N ASN A 494 2.49 11.30 -10.46
CA ASN A 494 3.81 11.90 -10.53
C ASN A 494 3.92 12.79 -11.77
N MET A 495 4.26 12.21 -12.92
CA MET A 495 4.59 12.98 -14.12
C MET A 495 4.04 12.34 -15.39
N TRP A 496 3.39 13.13 -16.23
CA TRP A 496 2.77 12.66 -17.48
C TRP A 496 3.74 12.71 -18.68
N THR A 497 4.86 13.41 -18.55
CA THR A 497 5.92 13.46 -19.58
C THR A 497 7.30 13.60 -18.95
N THR A 498 8.31 12.94 -19.54
CA THR A 498 9.73 13.07 -19.15
C THR A 498 10.43 14.27 -19.79
N ASP A 499 9.74 15.04 -20.64
CA ASP A 499 10.30 16.27 -21.21
C ASP A 499 10.26 17.42 -20.18
N THR A 500 11.41 17.72 -19.61
CA THR A 500 11.63 18.84 -18.68
C THR A 500 12.25 20.07 -19.37
N ILE A 501 12.50 20.02 -20.68
CA ILE A 501 13.24 21.05 -21.43
C ILE A 501 12.32 22.22 -21.79
N SER A 502 11.03 21.94 -21.99
CA SER A 502 10.05 22.99 -22.31
C SER A 502 9.74 23.84 -21.08
N ARG A 503 10.19 25.09 -21.08
CA ARG A 503 9.97 26.05 -19.97
C ARG A 503 8.49 26.32 -19.67
N ASN A 504 7.59 26.08 -20.62
CA ASN A 504 6.17 26.38 -20.51
C ASN A 504 5.31 25.15 -20.15
N VAL A 505 5.92 23.98 -20.00
CA VAL A 505 5.19 22.73 -19.71
C VAL A 505 5.59 22.24 -18.32
N ASN A 506 4.60 22.13 -17.44
CA ASN A 506 4.79 21.40 -16.19
C ASN A 506 4.58 19.90 -16.44
N PRO A 507 5.62 19.06 -16.29
CA PRO A 507 5.52 17.62 -16.53
C PRO A 507 4.73 16.89 -15.42
N TYR A 508 4.48 17.54 -14.29
CA TYR A 508 3.82 16.95 -13.13
C TYR A 508 2.30 17.20 -13.14
N HIS A 509 1.53 16.26 -12.59
CA HIS A 509 0.07 16.35 -12.48
C HIS A 509 -0.43 15.95 -11.09
N GLY A 510 -1.69 16.26 -10.80
CA GLY A 510 -2.36 15.98 -9.52
C GLY A 510 -3.54 15.02 -9.63
N LEU A 511 -3.71 14.33 -10.77
CA LEU A 511 -4.83 13.40 -10.98
C LEU A 511 -4.56 12.07 -10.26
N VAL A 512 -5.13 11.90 -9.07
CA VAL A 512 -5.14 10.63 -8.34
C VAL A 512 -6.19 9.72 -8.96
N VAL A 513 -5.85 8.45 -9.18
CA VAL A 513 -6.80 7.43 -9.64
C VAL A 513 -6.88 6.33 -8.60
N ARG A 514 -8.08 5.81 -8.35
CA ARG A 514 -8.25 4.60 -7.53
C ARG A 514 -9.08 3.56 -8.27
N LEU A 515 -8.70 2.31 -8.12
CA LEU A 515 -9.42 1.13 -8.64
C LEU A 515 -10.09 0.42 -7.47
N ASN A 516 -11.40 0.21 -7.54
CA ASN A 516 -12.10 -0.70 -6.64
C ASN A 516 -11.77 -2.14 -7.04
N THR A 517 -11.07 -2.88 -6.18
CA THR A 517 -10.62 -4.25 -6.49
C THR A 517 -11.71 -5.31 -6.42
N MET A 518 -12.92 -4.96 -5.97
CA MET A 518 -14.09 -5.84 -5.95
C MET A 518 -14.93 -5.68 -7.21
N THR A 519 -15.15 -4.44 -7.66
CA THR A 519 -16.01 -4.13 -8.83
C THR A 519 -15.22 -3.85 -10.10
N MET A 520 -13.90 -3.66 -9.99
CA MET A 520 -13.02 -3.16 -11.06
C MET A 520 -13.37 -1.76 -11.57
N ALA A 521 -14.19 -1.00 -10.83
CA ALA A 521 -14.52 0.37 -11.17
C ALA A 521 -13.35 1.32 -10.92
N LEU A 522 -13.14 2.27 -11.83
CA LEU A 522 -12.12 3.32 -11.73
C LEU A 522 -12.75 4.66 -11.36
N GLU A 523 -12.09 5.38 -10.46
CA GLU A 523 -12.45 6.73 -10.05
C GLU A 523 -11.24 7.65 -10.09
N SER A 524 -11.45 8.95 -10.24
CA SER A 524 -10.36 9.94 -10.21
C SER A 524 -10.69 11.20 -9.44
N LEU A 525 -9.63 11.85 -8.96
CA LEU A 525 -9.67 13.08 -8.20
C LEU A 525 -8.49 13.97 -8.63
N ASP A 526 -8.80 15.16 -9.13
CA ASP A 526 -7.80 16.16 -9.50
C ASP A 526 -7.50 17.09 -8.31
N LEU A 527 -6.33 16.88 -7.69
CA LEU A 527 -5.89 17.67 -6.53
C LEU A 527 -5.63 19.14 -6.89
N THR A 528 -5.48 19.48 -8.17
CA THR A 528 -5.24 20.86 -8.61
C THR A 528 -6.48 21.75 -8.49
N GLN A 529 -7.66 21.15 -8.33
CA GLN A 529 -8.90 21.84 -7.98
C GLN A 529 -8.92 22.30 -6.52
N VAL A 530 -8.13 21.65 -5.65
CA VAL A 530 -7.96 22.05 -4.24
C VAL A 530 -6.89 23.14 -4.14
N ASP A 531 -5.72 22.88 -4.74
CA ASP A 531 -4.65 23.87 -4.85
C ASP A 531 -3.77 23.57 -6.09
N PRO A 532 -3.49 24.56 -6.97
CA PRO A 532 -2.76 24.36 -8.22
C PRO A 532 -1.35 23.76 -8.08
N SER A 533 -0.75 23.81 -6.88
CA SER A 533 0.58 23.31 -6.57
C SER A 533 0.61 21.82 -6.23
N LEU A 534 -0.53 21.19 -5.93
CA LEU A 534 -0.65 19.78 -5.51
C LEU A 534 -0.47 18.83 -6.71
N LYS A 535 0.78 18.72 -7.14
CA LYS A 535 1.22 17.92 -8.28
C LYS A 535 2.49 17.17 -7.91
N GLY A 536 2.66 16.01 -8.56
CA GLY A 536 3.92 15.29 -8.57
C GLY A 536 4.37 14.76 -7.22
N PHE A 537 3.64 13.75 -6.79
CA PHE A 537 3.89 12.95 -5.60
C PHE A 537 4.70 11.71 -5.98
N MET A 538 5.36 11.11 -5.00
CA MET A 538 6.16 9.91 -5.18
C MET A 538 5.83 8.90 -4.09
N ARG A 539 5.11 7.83 -4.46
CA ARG A 539 4.55 6.84 -3.54
C ARG A 539 3.57 7.46 -2.53
N GLY A 540 2.99 6.61 -1.69
CA GLY A 540 2.03 6.97 -0.67
C GLY A 540 1.72 5.77 0.20
N PHE A 541 0.94 5.99 1.25
CA PHE A 541 0.57 4.95 2.20
C PHE A 541 -0.79 5.23 2.85
N ALA A 542 -1.40 4.18 3.38
CA ALA A 542 -2.68 4.27 4.09
C ALA A 542 -2.47 4.58 5.58
N TYR A 543 -3.38 5.36 6.15
CA TYR A 543 -3.49 5.60 7.59
C TYR A 543 -4.97 5.64 8.00
N GLY A 544 -5.44 4.59 8.69
CA GLY A 544 -6.86 4.41 8.93
C GLY A 544 -7.65 4.45 7.62
N LYS A 545 -8.56 5.42 7.48
CA LYS A 545 -9.35 5.67 6.27
C LYS A 545 -8.74 6.69 5.31
N TYR A 546 -7.53 7.18 5.57
CA TYR A 546 -6.91 8.23 4.78
C TYR A 546 -5.80 7.68 3.88
N ALA A 547 -5.80 8.13 2.63
CA ALA A 547 -4.69 7.97 1.70
C ALA A 547 -3.72 9.14 1.87
N ILE A 548 -2.45 8.87 2.18
CA ILE A 548 -1.40 9.87 2.38
C ILE A 548 -0.45 9.85 1.17
N LEU A 549 -0.27 11.01 0.53
CA LEU A 549 0.63 11.18 -0.61
C LEU A 549 1.93 11.85 -0.17
N VAL A 550 3.05 11.32 -0.66
CA VAL A 550 4.39 11.80 -0.32
C VAL A 550 4.85 12.81 -1.37
N PRO A 551 5.17 14.07 -1.00
CA PRO A 551 5.51 15.10 -1.97
C PRO A 551 6.92 14.93 -2.50
N HIS A 552 7.08 15.13 -3.80
CA HIS A 552 8.36 15.02 -4.48
C HIS A 552 8.66 16.27 -5.31
N ARG A 553 8.18 16.33 -6.55
CA ARG A 553 8.50 17.40 -7.51
C ARG A 553 7.23 17.91 -8.14
N ASN A 554 7.03 19.22 -8.20
CA ASN A 554 5.79 19.82 -8.70
C ASN A 554 5.99 20.79 -9.86
N GLY A 555 7.20 20.87 -10.42
CA GLY A 555 7.55 21.76 -11.55
C GLY A 555 7.60 23.24 -11.14
N LEU A 556 7.79 24.13 -12.13
CA LEU A 556 7.87 25.57 -11.87
C LEU A 556 6.51 26.12 -11.44
N THR A 557 6.36 26.51 -10.18
CA THR A 557 5.25 27.37 -9.74
C THR A 557 5.66 28.84 -9.91
N THR A 558 4.89 29.58 -10.71
CA THR A 558 5.05 31.04 -10.88
C THR A 558 4.37 31.84 -9.77
N GLU A 559 3.66 31.18 -8.85
CA GLU A 559 2.82 31.82 -7.82
C GLU A 559 3.44 31.70 -6.41
N HIS A 560 4.57 32.38 -6.18
CA HIS A 560 5.20 32.71 -4.87
C HIS A 560 5.65 31.54 -3.94
N PRO A 561 6.86 31.59 -3.31
CA PRO A 561 7.32 32.68 -2.43
C PRO A 561 8.63 33.35 -2.87
N LEU A 562 8.75 34.62 -2.46
CA LEU A 562 9.95 35.47 -2.60
C LEU A 562 11.09 34.88 -1.74
N ARG A 563 12.26 34.66 -2.36
CA ARG A 563 13.55 34.16 -1.82
C ARG A 563 13.83 32.65 -1.81
N LEU A 564 13.39 31.90 -2.82
CA LEU A 564 13.95 30.57 -3.11
C LEU A 564 14.72 30.59 -4.44
N ASN A 565 15.89 29.93 -4.48
CA ASN A 565 16.64 29.76 -5.73
C ASN A 565 15.80 28.94 -6.72
N GLN A 566 15.94 29.21 -8.02
CA GLN A 566 15.17 28.53 -9.08
C GLN A 566 15.12 26.99 -8.94
N PRO A 567 16.20 26.27 -8.53
CA PRO A 567 16.16 24.82 -8.33
C PRO A 567 15.23 24.35 -7.18
N GLN A 568 15.07 25.19 -6.14
CA GLN A 568 14.23 24.87 -4.97
C GLN A 568 12.73 24.98 -5.27
N LYS A 569 12.34 25.79 -6.27
CA LYS A 569 10.93 25.96 -6.67
C LYS A 569 10.31 24.73 -7.31
N ASN A 570 11.11 23.76 -7.76
CA ASN A 570 10.65 22.56 -8.45
C ASN A 570 10.26 21.39 -7.52
N ASN A 571 10.51 21.53 -6.20
CA ASN A 571 10.25 20.47 -5.22
C ASN A 571 9.21 20.93 -4.19
N LEU A 572 8.22 20.07 -3.96
CA LEU A 572 7.11 20.32 -3.06
C LEU A 572 7.42 19.71 -1.67
N GLY A 573 7.04 20.42 -0.61
CA GLY A 573 7.10 19.94 0.78
C GLY A 573 5.72 19.66 1.38
N THR A 574 4.68 19.71 0.55
CA THR A 574 3.28 19.66 0.98
C THR A 574 2.73 18.24 0.93
N ILE A 575 2.54 17.63 2.10
CA ILE A 575 1.91 16.32 2.21
C ILE A 575 0.40 16.46 2.00
N VAL A 576 -0.24 15.43 1.42
CA VAL A 576 -1.68 15.42 1.15
C VAL A 576 -2.31 14.22 1.83
N SER A 577 -3.49 14.42 2.41
CA SER A 577 -4.36 13.38 2.97
C SER A 577 -5.71 13.45 2.27
N ILE A 578 -6.16 12.30 1.76
CA ILE A 578 -7.43 12.13 1.05
C ILE A 578 -8.31 11.20 1.89
N ASP A 579 -9.53 11.61 2.20
CA ASP A 579 -10.53 10.76 2.85
C ASP A 579 -11.08 9.71 1.87
N ASN A 580 -10.96 8.42 2.21
CA ASN A 580 -11.45 7.34 1.37
C ASN A 580 -12.97 7.39 1.15
N ASP A 581 -13.72 7.89 2.13
CA ASP A 581 -15.18 7.95 2.08
C ASP A 581 -15.69 9.21 1.36
N ASN A 582 -14.83 10.22 1.20
CA ASN A 582 -15.12 11.45 0.47
C ASN A 582 -14.06 11.70 -0.59
N PHE A 583 -14.11 10.93 -1.68
CA PHE A 583 -13.15 11.04 -2.80
C PHE A 583 -13.50 12.20 -3.75
N THR A 584 -13.62 13.39 -3.18
CA THR A 584 -13.88 14.66 -3.88
C THR A 584 -12.89 15.73 -3.39
N PRO A 585 -12.78 16.91 -4.04
CA PRO A 585 -11.91 17.99 -3.56
C PRO A 585 -12.16 18.38 -2.09
N SER A 586 -13.40 18.24 -1.61
CA SER A 586 -13.76 18.56 -0.22
C SER A 586 -13.21 17.57 0.83
N GLY A 587 -12.84 16.35 0.41
CA GLY A 587 -12.23 15.34 1.28
C GLY A 587 -10.71 15.39 1.32
N VAL A 588 -10.11 16.45 0.77
CA VAL A 588 -8.66 16.64 0.70
C VAL A 588 -8.21 17.66 1.75
N ARG A 589 -7.17 17.30 2.50
CA ARG A 589 -6.43 18.24 3.36
C ARG A 589 -4.93 18.13 3.07
N TYR A 590 -4.18 19.21 3.29
CA TYR A 590 -2.75 19.24 3.02
C TYR A 590 -1.97 20.05 4.07
N LEU A 591 -0.68 19.75 4.21
CA LEU A 591 0.22 20.39 5.18
C LEU A 591 1.57 20.67 4.51
N ASP A 592 1.99 21.94 4.46
CA ASP A 592 3.32 22.32 3.97
C ASP A 592 4.36 22.16 5.08
N LEU A 593 5.19 21.11 4.96
CA LEU A 593 6.25 20.79 5.93
C LEU A 593 7.32 21.88 6.02
N THR A 594 7.44 22.74 5.00
CA THR A 594 8.50 23.75 4.91
C THR A 594 8.17 25.02 5.67
N LEU A 595 6.88 25.21 5.94
CA LEU A 595 6.33 26.30 6.74
C LEU A 595 5.90 25.81 8.13
N ALA A 596 5.68 24.51 8.29
CA ALA A 596 5.32 23.91 9.56
C ALA A 596 6.38 24.17 10.63
N LEU A 597 5.91 24.64 11.78
CA LEU A 597 6.69 24.74 13.00
C LEU A 597 7.01 23.33 13.53
N ARG A 598 8.29 23.08 13.80
CA ARG A 598 8.73 21.78 14.32
C ARG A 598 8.38 21.68 15.81
N SER A 599 7.79 20.55 16.21
CA SER A 599 7.63 20.15 17.60
C SER A 599 8.94 19.62 18.19
N GLN A 600 10.02 20.39 18.00
CA GLN A 600 11.38 20.19 18.52
C GLN A 600 11.99 21.54 18.86
N ILE A 601 13.08 21.56 19.64
CA ILE A 601 13.77 22.79 20.03
C ILE A 601 15.01 23.01 19.14
N PRO A 602 15.18 24.17 18.49
CA PRO A 602 14.26 25.31 18.44
C PRO A 602 13.05 25.02 17.54
N ASN A 603 11.90 25.55 17.96
CA ASN A 603 10.68 25.49 17.18
C ASN A 603 10.75 26.52 16.05
N MET A 604 11.09 26.05 14.84
CA MET A 604 11.19 26.88 13.64
C MET A 604 10.93 26.05 12.39
N PRO A 605 10.48 26.68 11.28
CA PRO A 605 10.31 26.00 10.00
C PRO A 605 11.66 25.56 9.41
N ASP A 606 11.61 24.57 8.52
CA ASP A 606 12.77 24.08 7.79
C ASP A 606 12.46 24.02 6.28
N ALA A 607 13.03 24.97 5.54
CA ALA A 607 12.80 25.10 4.10
C ALA A 607 13.31 23.91 3.28
N ASP A 608 14.18 23.06 3.85
CA ASP A 608 14.74 21.87 3.19
C ASP A 608 13.79 20.66 3.17
N LEU A 609 12.65 20.71 3.88
CA LEU A 609 11.71 19.59 3.99
C LEU A 609 10.85 19.42 2.72
N ARG A 610 11.51 19.08 1.62
CA ARG A 610 10.94 18.95 0.26
C ARG A 610 11.56 17.77 -0.46
N GLY A 611 10.85 17.26 -1.47
CA GLY A 611 11.44 16.28 -2.40
C GLY A 611 11.73 14.94 -1.76
N PHE A 612 10.73 14.37 -1.10
CA PHE A 612 10.77 13.03 -0.49
C PHE A 612 10.48 11.96 -1.55
N SER A 613 11.04 10.75 -1.39
CA SER A 613 10.82 9.66 -2.35
C SER A 613 9.76 8.65 -1.94
N SER A 614 9.50 8.54 -0.65
CA SER A 614 8.63 7.52 -0.06
C SER A 614 8.25 7.89 1.36
N GLY A 615 7.41 7.07 1.97
CA GLY A 615 7.06 7.14 3.37
C GLY A 615 6.42 5.86 3.85
N GLY A 616 6.12 5.84 5.14
CA GLY A 616 5.29 4.80 5.74
C GLY A 616 4.86 5.21 7.13
N VAL A 617 4.25 4.28 7.86
CA VAL A 617 3.51 4.60 9.07
C VAL A 617 3.84 3.62 10.18
N SER A 618 3.99 4.13 11.40
CA SER A 618 4.12 3.33 12.61
C SER A 618 3.39 4.02 13.76
N GLY A 619 2.44 3.33 14.37
CA GLY A 619 1.53 3.94 15.35
C GLY A 619 0.68 5.03 14.70
N GLU A 620 0.65 6.20 15.32
CA GLU A 620 -0.05 7.39 14.80
C GLU A 620 0.80 8.23 13.83
N TYR A 621 2.05 7.83 13.58
CA TYR A 621 3.04 8.68 12.96
C TYR A 621 3.38 8.25 11.54
N GLY A 622 3.32 9.22 10.63
CA GLY A 622 3.83 9.11 9.27
C GLY A 622 5.29 9.54 9.20
N PHE A 623 6.09 8.75 8.48
CA PHE A 623 7.51 8.99 8.26
C PHE A 623 7.76 9.26 6.77
N PHE A 624 8.43 10.36 6.45
CA PHE A 624 8.73 10.79 5.08
C PHE A 624 10.23 10.70 4.84
N ILE A 625 10.60 10.02 3.76
CA ILE A 625 11.97 9.54 3.52
C ILE A 625 12.73 10.52 2.65
N PRO A 626 13.90 11.00 3.11
CA PRO A 626 14.62 12.05 2.42
C PRO A 626 15.24 11.55 1.13
N TYR A 627 15.06 12.34 0.08
CA TYR A 627 15.66 12.08 -1.22
C TYR A 627 16.42 13.30 -1.71
N PHE A 628 15.80 14.18 -2.48
CA PHE A 628 16.45 15.34 -3.11
C PHE A 628 15.63 16.61 -2.94
N ASN A 629 16.15 17.59 -2.20
CA ASN A 629 15.40 18.79 -1.84
C ASN A 629 15.43 19.91 -2.90
N GLY A 630 15.94 19.64 -4.10
CA GLY A 630 16.16 20.64 -5.15
C GLY A 630 17.55 21.24 -5.20
N VAL A 631 18.33 21.09 -4.14
CA VAL A 631 19.72 21.56 -4.07
C VAL A 631 20.68 20.39 -3.92
N ARG A 632 20.39 19.49 -2.98
CA ARG A 632 21.24 18.35 -2.64
C ARG A 632 20.42 17.18 -2.16
N PHE A 633 21.06 16.00 -2.11
CA PHE A 633 20.47 14.86 -1.44
C PHE A 633 20.42 15.12 0.08
N SER A 634 19.26 14.85 0.66
CA SER A 634 18.97 15.11 2.07
C SER A 634 19.11 13.83 2.90
N GLY A 635 19.40 13.99 4.19
CA GLY A 635 19.32 12.93 5.20
C GLY A 635 18.32 13.25 6.32
N LYS A 636 17.41 14.22 6.08
CA LYS A 636 16.38 14.67 7.03
C LYS A 636 15.11 13.81 6.92
N VAL A 637 14.98 12.80 7.76
CA VAL A 637 13.71 12.05 7.91
C VAL A 637 12.71 12.92 8.65
N VAL A 638 11.48 13.01 8.14
CA VAL A 638 10.41 13.76 8.79
C VAL A 638 9.41 12.81 9.41
N ARG A 639 8.98 13.11 10.64
CA ARG A 639 7.88 12.46 11.35
C ARG A 639 6.73 13.45 11.50
N VAL A 640 5.50 13.00 11.26
CA VAL A 640 4.27 13.79 11.38
C VAL A 640 3.23 12.97 12.12
N ASN A 641 2.55 13.56 13.10
CA ASN A 641 1.37 12.95 13.73
C ASN A 641 0.20 13.00 12.73
N LEU A 642 -0.26 11.85 12.25
CA LEU A 642 -1.30 11.79 11.23
C LEU A 642 -2.72 11.88 11.81
N ARG A 643 -2.89 11.64 13.11
CA ARG A 643 -4.15 11.81 13.84
C ARG A 643 -4.50 13.30 13.91
N THR A 644 -3.56 14.11 14.39
CA THR A 644 -3.70 15.58 14.41
C THR A 644 -3.40 16.23 13.06
N PHE A 645 -2.74 15.49 12.15
CA PHE A 645 -2.25 15.95 10.86
C PHE A 645 -1.33 17.18 11.01
N GLY A 646 -0.38 17.06 11.94
CA GLY A 646 0.52 18.11 12.39
C GLY A 646 1.69 17.53 13.20
N GLU A 647 2.18 18.29 14.18
CA GLU A 647 3.30 17.88 15.08
C GLU A 647 4.52 17.35 14.30
N VAL A 648 5.16 18.26 13.55
CA VAL A 648 6.26 17.92 12.65
C VAL A 648 7.56 17.79 13.42
N GLN A 649 8.30 16.70 13.20
CA GLN A 649 9.63 16.49 13.75
C GLN A 649 10.59 16.01 12.66
N VAL A 650 11.87 16.27 12.86
CA VAL A 650 12.94 16.07 11.90
C VAL A 650 14.10 15.36 12.58
N LEU A 651 14.65 14.37 11.88
CA LEU A 651 15.86 13.66 12.23
C LEU A 651 16.86 13.81 11.07
N ASP A 652 17.93 14.58 11.27
CA ASP A 652 19.03 14.76 10.33
C ASP A 652 20.15 13.76 10.61
N MET A 653 20.10 12.63 9.90
CA MET A 653 21.07 11.55 10.03
C MET A 653 22.48 11.97 9.59
N THR A 654 22.61 13.07 8.85
CA THR A 654 23.90 13.53 8.31
C THR A 654 24.81 14.12 9.39
N GLN A 655 24.25 14.44 10.56
CA GLN A 655 25.01 14.87 11.73
C GLN A 655 25.79 13.72 12.38
N GLN A 656 25.38 12.45 12.18
CA GLN A 656 26.16 11.28 12.59
C GLN A 656 27.14 10.85 11.50
N GLN A 657 26.69 10.81 10.24
CA GLN A 657 27.52 10.44 9.11
C GLN A 657 27.03 11.14 7.85
N GLU A 658 27.90 11.97 7.25
CA GLU A 658 27.54 12.85 6.14
C GLU A 658 26.93 12.12 4.94
N THR A 659 27.35 10.88 4.68
CA THR A 659 26.90 10.07 3.55
C THR A 659 25.52 9.43 3.74
N LEU A 660 24.86 9.59 4.89
CA LEU A 660 23.51 9.09 5.15
C LEU A 660 22.45 10.01 4.52
N ARG A 661 22.43 10.03 3.18
CA ARG A 661 21.57 10.87 2.36
C ARG A 661 20.96 10.05 1.22
N GLY A 662 19.83 10.49 0.70
CA GLY A 662 19.31 10.02 -0.59
C GLY A 662 18.87 8.56 -0.59
N PHE A 663 17.86 8.28 0.23
CA PHE A 663 17.22 6.97 0.31
C PHE A 663 16.01 6.94 -0.62
N SER A 664 15.70 5.79 -1.21
CA SER A 664 14.55 5.66 -2.11
C SER A 664 13.27 5.26 -1.37
N GLN A 665 13.41 4.52 -0.26
CA GLN A 665 12.29 3.90 0.44
C GLN A 665 12.60 3.61 1.91
N ALA A 666 11.53 3.41 2.68
CA ALA A 666 11.55 2.81 4.01
C ALA A 666 10.75 1.50 4.02
N VAL A 667 11.23 0.54 4.81
CA VAL A 667 10.53 -0.72 5.09
C VAL A 667 10.41 -0.90 6.60
N PHE A 668 9.29 -1.45 7.03
CA PHE A 668 8.99 -1.72 8.44
C PHE A 668 9.01 -3.24 8.66
N PRO A 669 9.52 -3.71 9.82
CA PRO A 669 9.53 -5.12 10.15
C PRO A 669 8.10 -5.65 10.31
N LYS A 670 7.91 -6.93 10.02
CA LYS A 670 6.68 -7.70 10.20
C LYS A 670 6.65 -8.39 11.56
N ILE A 671 7.81 -8.71 12.12
CA ILE A 671 7.92 -9.23 13.48
C ILE A 671 7.75 -8.08 14.46
N TYR A 672 6.78 -8.23 15.36
CA TYR A 672 6.55 -7.28 16.43
C TYR A 672 7.70 -7.33 17.44
N GLU A 673 8.28 -6.16 17.71
CA GLU A 673 9.20 -5.93 18.82
C GLU A 673 8.57 -4.92 19.77
N LEU A 674 8.65 -5.18 21.08
CA LEU A 674 8.17 -4.27 22.11
C LEU A 674 8.86 -2.91 21.99
N THR A 675 8.04 -1.86 21.94
CA THR A 675 8.51 -0.47 21.96
C THR A 675 8.92 -0.07 23.38
N GLN A 676 9.94 0.78 23.48
CA GLN A 676 10.39 1.45 24.71
C GLN A 676 9.43 2.57 25.12
N THR A 677 8.90 3.28 24.13
CA THR A 677 7.87 4.31 24.29
C THR A 677 6.73 4.01 23.33
N SER A 678 5.48 4.11 23.78
CA SER A 678 4.35 3.86 22.88
C SER A 678 4.31 4.93 21.76
N LEU A 679 3.95 4.47 20.55
CA LEU A 679 3.72 5.31 19.37
C LEU A 679 2.21 5.60 19.17
N TRP A 680 1.40 5.28 20.19
CA TRP A 680 -0.04 5.46 20.28
C TRP A 680 -0.40 6.41 21.42
N ASP A 681 -1.49 7.17 21.28
CA ASP A 681 -2.08 8.01 22.33
C ASP A 681 -1.13 9.08 22.92
N TYR A 682 -0.20 9.61 22.10
CA TYR A 682 0.69 10.70 22.53
C TYR A 682 0.48 11.96 21.69
N VAL A 683 0.09 13.03 22.37
CA VAL A 683 0.17 14.41 21.87
C VAL A 683 1.54 14.95 22.23
N ILE A 684 2.32 15.39 21.25
CA ILE A 684 3.60 16.06 21.50
C ILE A 684 3.28 17.49 21.96
N PRO A 685 3.66 17.90 23.18
CA PRO A 685 3.45 19.28 23.63
C PRO A 685 4.16 20.25 22.68
N ASP A 686 3.52 21.39 22.40
CA ASP A 686 4.13 22.44 21.59
C ASP A 686 5.52 22.80 22.14
N GLY A 687 6.51 22.84 21.25
CA GLY A 687 7.85 23.30 21.61
C GLY A 687 7.82 24.72 22.17
N THR A 688 8.49 24.94 23.30
CA THR A 688 8.57 26.26 23.95
C THR A 688 9.00 27.34 22.95
N GLN A 689 8.18 28.39 22.80
CA GLN A 689 8.49 29.53 21.93
C GLN A 689 9.64 30.41 22.45
N ALA A 690 10.02 30.25 23.73
CA ALA A 690 11.12 30.99 24.33
C ALA A 690 12.47 30.50 23.78
N LYS A 691 13.24 31.42 23.17
CA LYS A 691 14.65 31.18 22.84
C LYS A 691 15.39 30.81 24.12
N TYR A 692 15.95 29.61 24.19
CA TYR A 692 16.97 29.33 25.21
C TYR A 692 18.22 30.12 24.83
N ASN A 693 18.71 30.93 25.77
CA ASN A 693 20.07 31.44 25.68
C ASN A 693 21.00 30.24 25.77
N PHE A 694 21.59 29.85 24.63
CA PHE A 694 22.61 28.83 24.61
C PHE A 694 23.78 29.34 25.46
N ILE A 695 23.97 28.75 26.64
CA ILE A 695 25.23 28.89 27.35
C ILE A 695 26.19 28.00 26.57
N THR A 696 26.90 28.60 25.61
CA THR A 696 28.11 28.02 25.07
C THR A 696 29.07 27.84 26.24
N VAL A 697 29.31 26.60 26.65
CA VAL A 697 30.48 26.31 27.48
C VAL A 697 31.66 26.50 26.54
N GLU A 698 32.44 27.56 26.78
CA GLU A 698 33.68 27.79 26.05
C GLU A 698 34.68 26.66 26.36
N ALA A 699 35.32 26.21 25.27
CA ALA A 699 36.40 25.22 25.10
C ALA A 699 36.06 23.74 25.29
#